data_AF-A0AAN0M7Q0-F1
#
_entry.id   AF-A0AAN0M7Q0-F1
#
_cell.length_a   1.000
_cell.length_b   1.000
_cell.length_c   1.000
_cell.angle_alpha   90.00
_cell.angle_beta   90.00
_cell.angle_gamma   90.00
#
_symmetry.space_group_name_H-M   'P 1'
#
loop_
_entity.id
_entity.type
_entity.pdbx_description
1 polymer ?
#
loop_
_entity_poly.entity_id
_entity_poly.type
_entity_poly.pdbx_seq_one_letter_code
_entity_poly.pdbx_strand_id
1 'polypeptide(L)'
;MSKSRIRPALTAAKVAAAGKPSGEDTIKRIASLTNNARNTWFSLLGVLLFLGITLLGVEDVDFYGHDRKTQLPLVGVAVPTQFFFWGAPLLVAANYIYFHLYLIRLWDALGEAPARVKDRPLGRAIPSWLVTDAALWLRNRIRVDGSTDMRPLEGLAAVLIFGLTWGLGLGIGVMAWWLSAVARDWMMTGLAVIAVISMTLIAVASFMAMWHRMGGNQQPVKPVSATICSAVVAIMLIGPTYFRTVNPAPWTYGVIESASSAAIIINEDGTETFTQGDAWEKYGYFYATRQSSLWERLWTLAEIDLEGENIVQRPGNWVPYALQRRDFERDWCKTEGVADCAYSPAQAKQMNDEFWIRQRAALSSLKRPTWHRVDRRKPDLRGANLTGAFLAGINLNGARLDAARLNSAVLVAADLRATTGLEAELDFADAQGANFSDADFSLARFASAGLQHADLKHATLEQAVFDKSLLGFDQSIPTNLTGADFGGAKLRDARFDGAILTGSTFEAAELDEVNFFQADLRGVSFLYATLRNGSVAEANLAGANLSEIVLDGAVLHDTNLAGANLAGIQATGADFAGADMTGADFSIAYISGPSLAGEEPLRDAIVTGSRHAGALRNIDLSQIHEMGQLDWRNVFIDGSVKGRDRLMDALGLDTPPCQWADEVLDNQTFRGRWAGWMNTAIEYDDGIYVSNFNVVNFNDLLPSDVAPIPPPDGCVWYDEPLEIIVLE
;
A
#
# COMPACT_ATOMS: atom_id res chain seq x y z
N MET A 1 -51.05 -63.73 -17.63
CA MET A 1 -50.29 -64.73 -16.85
C MET A 1 -48.96 -65.06 -17.52
N SER A 2 -47.85 -64.76 -16.82
CA SER A 2 -46.57 -65.48 -16.80
C SER A 2 -45.85 -65.86 -18.12
N LYS A 3 -44.88 -65.04 -18.53
CA LYS A 3 -43.58 -65.50 -19.07
C LYS A 3 -42.43 -64.55 -18.65
N SER A 4 -42.23 -64.37 -17.34
CA SER A 4 -41.13 -63.56 -16.77
C SER A 4 -40.18 -64.33 -15.83
N ARG A 5 -40.15 -65.67 -15.87
CA ARG A 5 -39.34 -66.47 -14.93
C ARG A 5 -38.69 -67.69 -15.56
N ILE A 6 -37.80 -67.55 -16.55
CA ILE A 6 -36.92 -68.68 -16.94
C ILE A 6 -35.45 -68.29 -17.18
N ARG A 7 -35.09 -67.01 -17.41
CA ARG A 7 -33.69 -66.66 -17.73
C ARG A 7 -32.71 -66.36 -16.57
N PRO A 8 -33.09 -66.09 -15.30
CA PRO A 8 -32.09 -65.93 -14.24
C PRO A 8 -31.52 -67.25 -13.70
N ALA A 9 -32.22 -68.38 -13.91
CA ALA A 9 -31.83 -69.66 -13.32
C ALA A 9 -30.66 -70.33 -14.06
N LEU A 10 -30.51 -70.10 -15.37
CA LEU A 10 -29.44 -70.69 -16.19
C LEU A 10 -28.11 -69.91 -16.11
N THR A 11 -28.14 -68.61 -15.79
CA THR A 11 -26.92 -67.82 -15.51
C THR A 11 -26.47 -67.97 -14.07
N ALA A 12 -27.38 -68.04 -13.09
CA ALA A 12 -27.02 -68.33 -11.71
C ALA A 12 -26.43 -69.74 -11.54
N ALA A 13 -26.93 -70.75 -12.27
CA ALA A 13 -26.37 -72.10 -12.25
C ALA A 13 -25.00 -72.20 -12.95
N LYS A 14 -24.72 -71.38 -13.99
CA LYS A 14 -23.38 -71.32 -14.62
C LYS A 14 -22.34 -70.55 -13.80
N VAL A 15 -22.77 -69.57 -12.99
CA VAL A 15 -21.88 -68.87 -12.04
C VAL A 15 -21.66 -69.70 -10.78
N ALA A 16 -22.64 -70.49 -10.33
CA ALA A 16 -22.50 -71.43 -9.22
C ALA A 16 -21.73 -72.74 -9.60
N ALA A 17 -21.55 -73.00 -10.90
CA ALA A 17 -20.74 -74.12 -11.41
C ALA A 17 -19.27 -73.75 -11.72
N ALA A 18 -18.89 -72.48 -11.55
CA ALA A 18 -17.49 -72.12 -11.36
C ALA A 18 -17.15 -72.42 -9.90
N GLY A 19 -16.60 -73.62 -9.65
CA GLY A 19 -16.07 -73.96 -8.31
C GLY A 19 -15.18 -72.84 -7.78
N LYS A 20 -15.14 -72.65 -6.45
CA LYS A 20 -14.26 -71.66 -5.81
C LYS A 20 -12.91 -71.67 -6.52
N PRO A 21 -12.43 -70.50 -7.01
CA PRO A 21 -11.17 -70.44 -7.74
C PRO A 21 -10.10 -71.17 -6.92
N SER A 22 -9.30 -72.01 -7.59
CA SER A 22 -8.26 -72.75 -6.88
C SER A 22 -7.38 -71.76 -6.11
N GLY A 23 -6.75 -72.20 -5.01
CA GLY A 23 -5.83 -71.32 -4.27
C GLY A 23 -4.74 -70.73 -5.17
N GLU A 24 -4.40 -71.40 -6.27
CA GLU A 24 -3.46 -70.92 -7.28
C GLU A 24 -4.04 -69.83 -8.20
N ASP A 25 -5.30 -69.94 -8.61
CA ASP A 25 -5.98 -68.91 -9.44
C ASP A 25 -6.18 -67.61 -8.67
N THR A 26 -6.52 -67.70 -7.38
CA THR A 26 -6.63 -66.55 -6.49
C THR A 26 -5.28 -65.83 -6.34
N ILE A 27 -4.18 -66.59 -6.22
CA ILE A 27 -2.83 -66.02 -6.11
C ILE A 27 -2.38 -65.38 -7.42
N LYS A 28 -2.65 -66.02 -8.57
CA LYS A 28 -2.39 -65.41 -9.90
C LYS A 28 -3.16 -64.11 -10.09
N ARG A 29 -4.42 -64.06 -9.66
CA ARG A 29 -5.25 -62.83 -9.70
C ARG A 29 -4.69 -61.74 -8.79
N ILE A 30 -4.27 -62.06 -7.57
CA ILE A 30 -3.65 -61.09 -6.66
C ILE A 30 -2.33 -60.60 -7.25
N ALA A 31 -1.48 -61.50 -7.77
CA ALA A 31 -0.21 -61.13 -8.37
C ALA A 31 -0.37 -60.18 -9.56
N SER A 32 -1.37 -60.39 -10.43
CA SER A 32 -1.63 -59.48 -11.56
C SER A 32 -2.15 -58.12 -11.10
N LEU A 33 -3.07 -58.09 -10.12
CA LEU A 33 -3.57 -56.85 -9.53
C LEU A 33 -2.47 -56.07 -8.80
N THR A 34 -1.63 -56.76 -8.03
CA THR A 34 -0.47 -56.16 -7.33
C THR A 34 0.51 -55.55 -8.33
N ASN A 35 0.86 -56.27 -9.40
CA ASN A 35 1.77 -55.75 -10.43
C ASN A 35 1.19 -54.53 -11.16
N ASN A 36 -0.10 -54.57 -11.52
CA ASN A 36 -0.77 -53.45 -12.17
C ASN A 36 -0.87 -52.23 -11.25
N ALA A 37 -1.24 -52.42 -9.98
CA ALA A 37 -1.29 -51.37 -8.97
C ALA A 37 0.10 -50.77 -8.72
N ARG A 38 1.13 -51.61 -8.62
CA ARG A 38 2.53 -51.15 -8.47
C ARG A 38 3.00 -50.33 -9.67
N ASN A 39 2.75 -50.78 -10.89
CA ASN A 39 3.17 -50.07 -12.10
C ASN A 39 2.45 -48.72 -12.24
N THR A 40 1.14 -48.69 -11.97
CA THR A 40 0.34 -47.45 -11.97
C THR A 40 0.76 -46.50 -10.85
N TRP A 41 1.17 -47.02 -9.68
CA TRP A 41 1.73 -46.23 -8.60
C TRP A 41 3.06 -45.56 -8.98
N PHE A 42 3.99 -46.29 -9.60
CA PHE A 42 5.25 -45.69 -10.08
C PHE A 42 5.01 -44.68 -11.21
N SER A 43 4.05 -44.94 -12.10
CA SER A 43 3.62 -43.98 -13.12
C SER A 43 3.09 -42.70 -12.48
N LEU A 44 2.20 -42.83 -11.48
CA LEU A 44 1.67 -41.70 -10.72
C LEU A 44 2.79 -40.94 -10.01
N LEU A 45 3.72 -41.63 -9.34
CA LEU A 45 4.85 -41.00 -8.66
C LEU A 45 5.72 -40.21 -9.65
N GLY A 46 5.98 -40.75 -10.84
CA GLY A 46 6.72 -40.05 -11.90
C GLY A 46 6.02 -38.77 -12.36
N VAL A 47 4.71 -38.84 -12.60
CA VAL A 47 3.89 -37.66 -12.96
C VAL A 47 3.88 -36.63 -11.84
N LEU A 48 3.67 -37.06 -10.59
CA LEU A 48 3.64 -36.18 -9.42
C LEU A 48 5.00 -35.52 -9.18
N LEU A 49 6.11 -36.24 -9.33
CA LEU A 49 7.46 -35.68 -9.22
C LEU A 49 7.72 -34.65 -10.31
N PHE A 50 7.40 -34.99 -11.56
CA PHE A 50 7.54 -34.08 -12.69
C PHE A 50 6.74 -32.78 -12.48
N LEU A 51 5.46 -32.90 -12.10
CA LEU A 51 4.61 -31.74 -11.85
C LEU A 51 5.03 -30.96 -10.60
N GLY A 52 5.43 -31.63 -9.53
CA GLY A 52 5.91 -30.98 -8.31
C GLY A 52 7.16 -30.14 -8.56
N ILE A 53 8.15 -30.67 -9.29
CA ILE A 53 9.33 -29.91 -9.70
C ILE A 53 8.95 -28.75 -10.60
N THR A 54 8.05 -28.98 -11.56
CA THR A 54 7.60 -27.92 -12.47
C THR A 54 6.92 -26.80 -11.69
N LEU A 55 6.01 -27.12 -10.77
CA LEU A 55 5.27 -26.14 -9.94
C LEU A 55 6.18 -25.34 -9.01
N LEU A 56 7.26 -25.93 -8.49
CA LEU A 56 8.24 -25.21 -7.68
C LEU A 56 9.08 -24.20 -8.50
N GLY A 57 9.15 -24.38 -9.82
CA GLY A 57 9.87 -23.49 -10.73
C GLY A 57 8.97 -22.51 -11.48
N VAL A 58 7.67 -22.48 -11.21
CA VAL A 58 6.76 -21.45 -11.76
C VAL A 58 6.84 -20.23 -10.86
N GLU A 59 7.23 -19.09 -11.41
CA GLU A 59 7.24 -17.82 -10.67
C GLU A 59 5.83 -17.23 -10.61
N ASP A 60 5.51 -16.46 -9.57
CA ASP A 60 4.19 -15.83 -9.42
C ASP A 60 3.85 -14.93 -10.62
N VAL A 61 4.87 -14.36 -11.30
CA VAL A 61 4.71 -13.55 -12.52
C VAL A 61 4.28 -14.36 -13.75
N ASP A 62 4.56 -15.68 -13.80
CA ASP A 62 4.24 -16.53 -14.95
C ASP A 62 2.74 -16.79 -15.11
N PHE A 63 1.93 -16.47 -14.09
CA PHE A 63 0.48 -16.64 -14.08
C PHE A 63 -0.28 -15.53 -14.81
N TYR A 64 0.35 -14.38 -15.04
CA TYR A 64 -0.35 -13.16 -15.49
C TYR A 64 -0.13 -12.82 -16.98
N GLY A 65 0.90 -13.38 -17.64
CA GLY A 65 1.18 -13.11 -19.07
C GLY A 65 0.60 -14.14 -20.06
N HIS A 66 -0.15 -13.70 -21.07
CA HIS A 66 -0.79 -14.58 -22.08
C HIS A 66 0.21 -15.40 -22.94
N ASP A 67 1.46 -14.94 -23.07
CA ASP A 67 2.53 -15.59 -23.83
C ASP A 67 3.62 -16.24 -22.97
N ARG A 68 3.45 -16.26 -21.63
CA ARG A 68 4.43 -16.88 -20.73
C ARG A 68 4.42 -18.40 -20.92
N LYS A 69 5.62 -18.97 -20.91
CA LYS A 69 5.83 -20.40 -21.11
C LYS A 69 6.54 -20.98 -19.90
N THR A 70 5.94 -21.98 -19.28
CA THR A 70 6.59 -22.81 -18.28
C THR A 70 7.59 -23.72 -18.96
N GLN A 71 8.85 -23.69 -18.52
CA GLN A 71 9.86 -24.63 -19.00
C GLN A 71 9.66 -25.98 -18.31
N LEU A 72 9.40 -27.03 -19.09
CA LEU A 72 9.25 -28.37 -18.54
C LEU A 72 10.62 -28.91 -18.14
N PRO A 73 10.81 -29.31 -16.87
CA PRO A 73 12.07 -29.89 -16.42
C PRO A 73 12.38 -31.15 -17.23
N LEU A 74 13.66 -31.38 -17.54
CA LEU A 74 14.22 -32.52 -18.29
C LEU A 74 14.03 -32.52 -19.82
N VAL A 75 12.99 -31.87 -20.35
CA VAL A 75 12.71 -31.88 -21.81
C VAL A 75 13.15 -30.58 -22.49
N GLY A 76 13.30 -29.48 -21.72
CA GLY A 76 13.75 -28.18 -22.26
C GLY A 76 12.74 -27.54 -23.21
N VAL A 77 11.51 -28.07 -23.27
CA VAL A 77 10.43 -27.56 -24.10
C VAL A 77 9.59 -26.62 -23.24
N ALA A 78 9.38 -25.41 -23.77
CA ALA A 78 8.56 -24.39 -23.15
C ALA A 78 7.11 -24.56 -23.63
N VAL A 79 6.18 -24.78 -22.70
CA VAL A 79 4.75 -24.93 -22.98
C VAL A 79 4.03 -23.71 -22.40
N PRO A 80 3.01 -23.13 -23.07
CA PRO A 80 2.25 -22.03 -22.50
C PRO A 80 1.72 -22.39 -21.10
N THR A 81 1.96 -21.51 -20.12
CA THR A 81 1.65 -21.76 -18.69
C THR A 81 0.19 -22.16 -18.50
N GLN A 82 -0.72 -21.51 -19.22
CA GLN A 82 -2.15 -21.87 -19.26
C GLN A 82 -2.38 -23.35 -19.58
N PHE A 83 -1.85 -23.89 -20.68
CA PHE A 83 -2.08 -25.28 -21.07
C PHE A 83 -1.52 -26.27 -20.06
N PHE A 84 -0.42 -25.92 -19.39
CA PHE A 84 0.11 -26.73 -18.29
C PHE A 84 -0.89 -26.83 -17.14
N PHE A 85 -1.48 -25.71 -16.69
CA PHE A 85 -2.47 -25.73 -15.61
C PHE A 85 -3.84 -26.30 -16.02
N TRP A 86 -4.18 -26.34 -17.31
CA TRP A 86 -5.33 -27.09 -17.83
C TRP A 86 -5.06 -28.60 -17.78
N GLY A 87 -3.89 -29.01 -18.26
CA GLY A 87 -3.53 -30.42 -18.42
C GLY A 87 -3.12 -31.11 -17.12
N ALA A 88 -2.40 -30.42 -16.24
CA ALA A 88 -1.80 -31.01 -15.04
C ALA A 88 -2.85 -31.56 -14.05
N PRO A 89 -3.89 -30.81 -13.62
CA PRO A 89 -4.91 -31.32 -12.71
C PRO A 89 -5.67 -32.51 -13.30
N LEU A 90 -6.00 -32.46 -14.61
CA LEU A 90 -6.69 -33.55 -15.29
C LEU A 90 -5.83 -34.81 -15.38
N LEU A 91 -4.54 -34.66 -15.72
CA LEU A 91 -3.61 -35.77 -15.82
C LEU A 91 -3.36 -36.43 -14.45
N VAL A 92 -3.18 -35.62 -13.40
CA VAL A 92 -3.06 -36.10 -12.02
C VAL A 92 -4.33 -36.83 -11.60
N ALA A 93 -5.51 -36.22 -11.79
CA ALA A 93 -6.77 -36.81 -11.41
C ALA A 93 -7.02 -38.13 -12.14
N ALA A 94 -6.78 -38.21 -13.45
CA ALA A 94 -6.96 -39.43 -14.23
C ALA A 94 -6.06 -40.57 -13.72
N ASN A 95 -4.76 -40.31 -13.52
CA ASN A 95 -3.81 -41.31 -13.03
C ASN A 95 -4.13 -41.74 -11.59
N TYR A 96 -4.47 -40.78 -10.74
CA TYR A 96 -4.81 -41.02 -9.35
C TYR A 96 -6.08 -41.87 -9.22
N ILE A 97 -7.15 -41.51 -9.95
CA ILE A 97 -8.40 -42.29 -9.99
C ILE A 97 -8.12 -43.70 -10.51
N TYR A 98 -7.37 -43.83 -11.59
CA TYR A 98 -7.04 -45.13 -12.18
C TYR A 98 -6.27 -46.03 -11.20
N PHE A 99 -5.29 -45.47 -10.49
CA PHE A 99 -4.56 -46.16 -9.44
C PHE A 99 -5.47 -46.63 -8.30
N HIS A 100 -6.33 -45.76 -7.77
CA HIS A 100 -7.23 -46.11 -6.66
C HIS A 100 -8.31 -47.14 -7.04
N LEU A 101 -8.73 -47.19 -8.30
CA LEU A 101 -9.60 -48.26 -8.82
C LEU A 101 -8.90 -49.62 -8.79
N TYR A 102 -7.61 -49.70 -9.10
CA TYR A 102 -6.84 -50.94 -8.94
C TYR A 102 -6.68 -51.32 -7.47
N LEU A 103 -6.44 -50.36 -6.59
CA LEU A 103 -6.37 -50.61 -5.16
C LEU A 103 -7.67 -51.21 -4.63
N ILE A 104 -8.84 -50.66 -5.00
CA ILE A 104 -10.14 -51.22 -4.58
C ILE A 104 -10.26 -52.69 -4.99
N ARG A 105 -9.96 -53.02 -6.24
CA ARG A 105 -10.01 -54.41 -6.74
C ARG A 105 -9.00 -55.32 -6.03
N LEU A 106 -7.83 -54.77 -5.67
CA LEU A 106 -6.80 -55.48 -4.93
C LEU A 106 -7.22 -55.73 -3.48
N TRP A 107 -7.90 -54.78 -2.82
CA TRP A 107 -8.46 -54.94 -1.47
C TRP A 107 -9.55 -56.00 -1.41
N ASP A 108 -10.41 -56.08 -2.42
CA ASP A 108 -11.38 -57.17 -2.54
C ASP A 108 -10.67 -58.53 -2.62
N ALA A 109 -9.69 -58.66 -3.52
CA ALA A 109 -8.95 -59.91 -3.71
C ALA A 109 -8.14 -60.31 -2.47
N LEU A 110 -7.47 -59.36 -1.81
CA LEU A 110 -6.71 -59.59 -0.59
C LEU A 110 -7.62 -59.87 0.62
N GLY A 111 -8.81 -59.26 0.69
CA GLY A 111 -9.76 -59.48 1.77
C GLY A 111 -10.38 -60.89 1.75
N GLU A 112 -10.60 -61.43 0.54
CA GLU A 112 -11.16 -62.77 0.28
C GLU A 112 -10.12 -63.89 0.38
N ALA A 113 -8.82 -63.57 0.22
CA ALA A 113 -7.76 -64.57 0.21
C ALA A 113 -7.52 -65.23 1.59
N PRO A 114 -7.21 -66.53 1.62
CA PRO A 114 -6.86 -67.21 2.87
C PRO A 114 -5.58 -66.63 3.46
N ALA A 115 -5.49 -66.60 4.80
CA ALA A 115 -4.32 -66.02 5.49
C ALA A 115 -3.02 -66.81 5.23
N ARG A 116 -3.13 -68.09 4.89
CA ARG A 116 -2.02 -68.97 4.52
C ARG A 116 -2.30 -69.71 3.22
N VAL A 117 -1.26 -69.86 2.41
CA VAL A 117 -1.27 -70.63 1.16
C VAL A 117 -0.10 -71.61 1.18
N LYS A 118 -0.38 -72.90 1.07
CA LYS A 118 0.65 -73.98 1.15
C LYS A 118 1.54 -73.81 2.39
N ASP A 119 0.92 -73.61 3.55
CA ASP A 119 1.55 -73.40 4.88
C ASP A 119 2.48 -72.18 5.03
N ARG A 120 2.53 -71.30 4.02
CA ARG A 120 3.25 -70.02 4.08
C ARG A 120 2.26 -68.87 4.30
N PRO A 121 2.64 -67.83 5.06
CA PRO A 121 1.85 -66.60 5.16
C PRO A 121 1.55 -66.02 3.76
N LEU A 122 0.35 -65.47 3.58
CA LEU A 122 -0.10 -64.89 2.30
C LEU A 122 0.91 -63.89 1.73
N GLY A 123 1.52 -63.04 2.58
CA GLY A 123 2.52 -62.06 2.16
C GLY A 123 3.76 -62.66 1.50
N ARG A 124 4.13 -63.92 1.81
CA ARG A 124 5.24 -64.63 1.14
C ARG A 124 4.84 -65.36 -0.13
N ALA A 125 3.53 -65.47 -0.40
CA ALA A 125 2.98 -66.19 -1.55
C ALA A 125 2.63 -65.27 -2.73
N ILE A 126 2.66 -63.95 -2.52
CA ILE A 126 2.35 -62.93 -3.53
C ILE A 126 3.58 -62.04 -3.79
N PRO A 127 3.65 -61.32 -4.93
CA PRO A 127 4.72 -60.36 -5.18
C PRO A 127 4.78 -59.30 -4.08
N SER A 128 5.98 -59.03 -3.56
CA SER A 128 6.18 -57.99 -2.55
C SER A 128 6.04 -56.60 -3.16
N TRP A 129 5.34 -55.73 -2.42
CA TRP A 129 5.21 -54.31 -2.72
C TRP A 129 4.78 -53.59 -1.44
N LEU A 130 5.35 -52.41 -1.21
CA LEU A 130 5.19 -51.63 0.03
C LEU A 130 3.73 -51.46 0.46
N VAL A 131 2.83 -51.19 -0.49
CA VAL A 131 1.41 -50.94 -0.22
C VAL A 131 0.65 -52.23 0.12
N THR A 132 0.98 -53.35 -0.53
CA THR A 132 0.39 -54.65 -0.18
C THR A 132 0.89 -55.16 1.16
N ASP A 133 2.17 -54.94 1.47
CA ASP A 133 2.77 -55.34 2.74
C ASP A 133 2.16 -54.54 3.89
N ALA A 134 1.98 -53.22 3.73
CA ALA A 134 1.28 -52.37 4.70
C ALA A 134 -0.20 -52.78 4.90
N ALA A 135 -0.90 -53.12 3.82
CA ALA A 135 -2.28 -53.60 3.90
C ALA A 135 -2.39 -54.97 4.60
N LEU A 136 -1.46 -55.89 4.33
CA LEU A 136 -1.40 -57.19 5.02
C LEU A 136 -0.96 -57.07 6.48
N TRP A 137 -0.08 -56.11 6.79
CA TRP A 137 0.24 -55.74 8.16
C TRP A 137 -1.02 -55.26 8.89
N LEU A 138 -1.79 -54.36 8.28
CA LEU A 138 -3.06 -53.87 8.84
C LEU A 138 -4.08 -54.99 9.00
N ARG A 139 -4.22 -55.87 8.00
CA ARG A 139 -5.07 -57.06 8.08
C ARG A 139 -4.69 -57.96 9.24
N ASN A 140 -3.40 -58.29 9.36
CA ASN A 140 -2.89 -59.14 10.43
C ASN A 140 -3.10 -58.47 11.80
N ARG A 141 -3.01 -57.15 11.88
CA ARG A 141 -3.28 -56.40 13.12
C ARG A 141 -4.75 -56.42 13.51
N ILE A 142 -5.67 -56.33 12.55
CA ILE A 142 -7.12 -56.29 12.80
C ILE A 142 -7.70 -57.70 13.01
N ARG A 143 -7.34 -58.66 12.15
CA ARG A 143 -7.88 -60.03 12.17
C ARG A 143 -7.08 -61.00 13.02
N VAL A 144 -5.81 -60.72 13.29
CA VAL A 144 -4.89 -61.63 13.99
C VAL A 144 -4.83 -63.01 13.31
N ASP A 145 -4.86 -63.04 11.97
CA ASP A 145 -4.99 -64.26 11.16
C ASP A 145 -3.66 -64.82 10.63
N GLY A 146 -2.53 -64.18 10.94
CA GLY A 146 -1.19 -64.64 10.57
C GLY A 146 -0.87 -64.47 9.08
N SER A 147 -1.49 -63.48 8.42
CA SER A 147 -1.31 -63.22 6.98
C SER A 147 0.09 -62.71 6.59
N THR A 148 0.88 -62.22 7.55
CA THR A 148 2.27 -61.78 7.37
C THR A 148 3.10 -62.00 8.65
N ASP A 149 4.43 -62.04 8.54
CA ASP A 149 5.33 -62.08 9.70
C ASP A 149 5.54 -60.66 10.25
N MET A 150 5.40 -60.45 11.56
CA MET A 150 5.53 -59.11 12.14
C MET A 150 7.01 -58.70 12.25
N ARG A 151 7.40 -57.54 11.70
CA ARG A 151 8.67 -56.86 12.04
C ARG A 151 8.40 -55.57 12.82
N PRO A 152 9.21 -55.23 13.85
CA PRO A 152 8.89 -54.16 14.80
C PRO A 152 8.91 -52.72 14.23
N LEU A 153 9.54 -52.48 13.07
CA LEU A 153 9.60 -51.15 12.41
C LEU A 153 8.43 -50.87 11.43
N GLU A 154 7.51 -51.82 11.23
CA GLU A 154 6.49 -51.75 10.18
C GLU A 154 5.35 -50.76 10.46
N GLY A 155 5.09 -50.39 11.72
CA GLY A 155 3.98 -49.49 12.06
C GLY A 155 4.15 -48.07 11.53
N LEU A 156 5.31 -47.44 11.80
CA LEU A 156 5.62 -46.10 11.27
C LEU A 156 5.78 -46.12 9.75
N ALA A 157 6.40 -47.17 9.21
CA ALA A 157 6.52 -47.35 7.77
C ALA A 157 5.14 -47.48 7.09
N ALA A 158 4.20 -48.23 7.68
CA ALA A 158 2.84 -48.37 7.15
C ALA A 158 2.08 -47.04 7.15
N VAL A 159 2.21 -46.24 8.21
CA VAL A 159 1.61 -44.89 8.27
C VAL A 159 2.18 -43.99 7.17
N LEU A 160 3.49 -43.98 6.97
CA LEU A 160 4.14 -43.21 5.91
C LEU A 160 3.73 -43.70 4.51
N ILE A 161 3.65 -45.02 4.30
CA ILE A 161 3.19 -45.62 3.04
C ILE A 161 1.73 -45.24 2.76
N PHE A 162 0.85 -45.25 3.76
CA PHE A 162 -0.52 -44.79 3.61
C PHE A 162 -0.59 -43.29 3.33
N GLY A 163 0.23 -42.48 4.00
CA GLY A 163 0.36 -41.04 3.73
C GLY A 163 0.80 -40.77 2.28
N LEU A 164 1.77 -41.52 1.75
CA LEU A 164 2.19 -41.39 0.36
C LEU A 164 1.14 -41.89 -0.64
N THR A 165 0.43 -42.97 -0.29
CA THR A 165 -0.52 -43.63 -1.20
C THR A 165 -1.82 -42.84 -1.35
N TRP A 166 -2.30 -42.17 -0.28
CA TRP A 166 -3.54 -41.39 -0.30
C TRP A 166 -3.32 -39.87 -0.22
N GLY A 167 -2.21 -39.40 0.35
CA GLY A 167 -1.98 -37.99 0.63
C GLY A 167 -1.21 -37.25 -0.46
N LEU A 168 -0.15 -37.83 -1.00
CA LEU A 168 0.78 -37.11 -1.90
C LEU A 168 0.09 -36.60 -3.18
N GLY A 169 -0.75 -37.43 -3.80
CA GLY A 169 -1.49 -37.05 -5.00
C GLY A 169 -2.49 -35.91 -4.73
N LEU A 170 -3.21 -35.96 -3.61
CA LEU A 170 -4.10 -34.88 -3.19
C LEU A 170 -3.33 -33.61 -2.86
N GLY A 171 -2.18 -33.71 -2.17
CA GLY A 171 -1.35 -32.56 -1.81
C GLY A 171 -0.85 -31.80 -3.04
N ILE A 172 -0.33 -32.50 -4.05
CA ILE A 172 0.11 -31.87 -5.30
C ILE A 172 -1.08 -31.35 -6.11
N GLY A 173 -2.22 -32.04 -6.11
CA GLY A 173 -3.45 -31.55 -6.75
C GLY A 173 -3.98 -30.26 -6.12
N VAL A 174 -3.96 -30.17 -4.78
CA VAL A 174 -4.34 -28.97 -4.03
C VAL A 174 -3.31 -27.86 -4.21
N MET A 175 -2.02 -28.16 -4.24
CA MET A 175 -0.97 -27.18 -4.51
C MET A 175 -1.08 -26.61 -5.93
N ALA A 176 -1.32 -27.46 -6.93
CA ALA A 176 -1.58 -27.03 -8.30
C ALA A 176 -2.83 -26.15 -8.37
N TRP A 177 -3.89 -26.51 -7.65
CA TRP A 177 -5.10 -25.72 -7.54
C TRP A 177 -4.85 -24.35 -6.87
N TRP A 178 -4.17 -24.35 -5.73
CA TRP A 178 -3.84 -23.16 -4.95
C TRP A 178 -3.02 -22.14 -5.73
N LEU A 179 -2.03 -22.62 -6.49
CA LEU A 179 -1.24 -21.78 -7.39
C LEU A 179 -2.07 -21.30 -8.60
N SER A 180 -2.97 -22.14 -9.13
CA SER A 180 -3.85 -21.75 -10.23
C SER A 180 -5.01 -20.82 -9.84
N ALA A 181 -5.34 -20.70 -8.55
CA ALA A 181 -6.48 -19.89 -8.07
C ALA A 181 -6.30 -18.38 -8.31
N VAL A 182 -5.06 -17.97 -8.58
CA VAL A 182 -4.66 -16.61 -8.93
C VAL A 182 -5.00 -16.26 -10.39
N ALA A 183 -5.09 -17.26 -11.27
CA ALA A 183 -5.48 -17.07 -12.67
C ALA A 183 -7.00 -16.91 -12.78
N ARG A 184 -7.47 -15.73 -13.19
CA ARG A 184 -8.88 -15.28 -13.25
C ARG A 184 -9.74 -15.95 -14.32
N ASP A 185 -9.67 -17.28 -14.47
CA ASP A 185 -10.59 -18.05 -15.29
C ASP A 185 -11.42 -18.99 -14.40
N TRP A 186 -12.72 -18.68 -14.29
CA TRP A 186 -13.71 -19.49 -13.57
C TRP A 186 -13.77 -20.93 -14.09
N MET A 187 -13.47 -21.16 -15.36
CA MET A 187 -13.49 -22.48 -15.98
C MET A 187 -12.31 -23.33 -15.48
N MET A 188 -11.13 -22.73 -15.37
CA MET A 188 -9.92 -23.37 -14.85
C MET A 188 -10.04 -23.73 -13.38
N THR A 189 -10.48 -22.76 -12.59
CA THR A 189 -10.74 -22.96 -11.17
C THR A 189 -11.81 -24.05 -10.98
N GLY A 190 -12.89 -24.01 -11.78
CA GLY A 190 -13.93 -25.03 -11.77
C GLY A 190 -13.40 -26.44 -12.07
N LEU A 191 -12.52 -26.59 -13.06
CA LEU A 191 -11.93 -27.88 -13.42
C LEU A 191 -10.99 -28.43 -12.35
N ALA A 192 -10.15 -27.58 -11.77
CA ALA A 192 -9.27 -27.97 -10.67
C ALA A 192 -10.07 -28.42 -9.44
N VAL A 193 -11.15 -27.70 -9.10
CA VAL A 193 -12.07 -28.08 -8.02
C VAL A 193 -12.74 -29.42 -8.30
N ILE A 194 -13.27 -29.64 -9.52
CA ILE A 194 -13.88 -30.92 -9.92
C ILE A 194 -12.84 -32.05 -9.84
N ALA A 195 -11.61 -31.81 -10.27
CA ALA A 195 -10.51 -32.77 -10.21
C ALA A 195 -10.17 -33.17 -8.76
N VAL A 196 -9.97 -32.19 -7.86
CA VAL A 196 -9.65 -32.44 -6.45
C VAL A 196 -10.81 -33.14 -5.73
N ILE A 197 -12.07 -32.75 -5.99
CA ILE A 197 -13.25 -33.43 -5.44
C ILE A 197 -13.31 -34.88 -5.91
N SER A 198 -13.11 -35.13 -7.21
CA SER A 198 -13.11 -36.48 -7.78
C SER A 198 -12.01 -37.37 -7.21
N MET A 199 -10.80 -36.82 -7.04
CA MET A 199 -9.67 -37.50 -6.40
C MET A 199 -9.96 -37.81 -4.93
N THR A 200 -10.55 -36.87 -4.20
CA THR A 200 -10.90 -37.06 -2.79
C THR A 200 -11.95 -38.17 -2.64
N LEU A 201 -13.01 -38.14 -3.46
CA LEU A 201 -14.06 -39.15 -3.47
C LEU A 201 -13.51 -40.57 -3.67
N ILE A 202 -12.65 -40.76 -4.68
CA ILE A 202 -12.08 -42.08 -4.96
C ILE A 202 -11.04 -42.51 -3.90
N ALA A 203 -10.28 -41.57 -3.34
CA ALA A 203 -9.33 -41.82 -2.26
C ALA A 203 -10.04 -42.37 -1.02
N VAL A 204 -11.12 -41.68 -0.61
CA VAL A 204 -11.96 -42.06 0.52
C VAL A 204 -12.62 -43.42 0.26
N ALA A 205 -13.19 -43.62 -0.94
CA ALA A 205 -13.79 -44.91 -1.30
C ALA A 205 -12.76 -46.06 -1.24
N SER A 206 -11.54 -45.83 -1.75
CA SER A 206 -10.43 -46.79 -1.71
C SER A 206 -9.95 -47.07 -0.29
N PHE A 207 -9.84 -46.05 0.56
CA PHE A 207 -9.46 -46.18 1.96
C PHE A 207 -10.51 -46.96 2.76
N MET A 208 -11.79 -46.61 2.61
CA MET A 208 -12.89 -47.31 3.26
C MET A 208 -12.98 -48.76 2.80
N ALA A 209 -12.79 -49.03 1.49
CA ALA A 209 -12.73 -50.39 0.97
C ALA A 209 -11.57 -51.17 1.61
N MET A 210 -10.37 -50.59 1.70
CA MET A 210 -9.25 -51.22 2.41
C MET A 210 -9.62 -51.53 3.86
N TRP A 211 -10.08 -50.54 4.63
CA TRP A 211 -10.40 -50.70 6.04
C TRP A 211 -11.46 -51.79 6.27
N HIS A 212 -12.54 -51.75 5.50
CA HIS A 212 -13.64 -52.70 5.61
C HIS A 212 -13.21 -54.12 5.20
N ARG A 213 -12.49 -54.25 4.08
CA ARG A 213 -12.03 -55.54 3.58
C ARG A 213 -10.97 -56.13 4.48
N MET A 214 -10.00 -55.36 4.99
CA MET A 214 -9.02 -55.89 5.93
C MET A 214 -9.63 -56.28 7.27
N GLY A 215 -10.77 -55.67 7.67
CA GLY A 215 -11.53 -56.05 8.88
C GLY A 215 -12.36 -57.34 8.79
N GLY A 216 -12.48 -57.97 7.62
CA GLY A 216 -13.18 -59.27 7.47
C GLY A 216 -14.67 -59.19 7.15
N ASN A 217 -15.21 -57.99 6.97
CA ASN A 217 -16.62 -57.80 6.67
C ASN A 217 -16.87 -57.85 5.15
N GLN A 218 -17.76 -58.73 4.68
CA GLN A 218 -17.96 -59.00 3.24
C GLN A 218 -19.07 -58.14 2.60
N GLN A 219 -19.79 -57.34 3.38
CA GLN A 219 -20.88 -56.50 2.85
C GLN A 219 -20.36 -55.34 1.98
N PRO A 220 -21.11 -54.92 0.94
CA PRO A 220 -20.74 -53.75 0.15
C PRO A 220 -20.82 -52.47 0.99
N VAL A 221 -19.79 -51.62 0.90
CA VAL A 221 -19.74 -50.31 1.57
C VAL A 221 -20.87 -49.43 1.03
N LYS A 222 -21.77 -48.94 1.89
CA LYS A 222 -22.85 -48.02 1.49
C LYS A 222 -22.27 -46.65 1.13
N PRO A 223 -22.73 -45.98 0.06
CA PRO A 223 -22.13 -44.73 -0.45
C PRO A 223 -22.28 -43.51 0.48
N VAL A 224 -23.14 -43.57 1.50
CA VAL A 224 -23.50 -42.43 2.37
C VAL A 224 -22.34 -41.92 3.24
N SER A 225 -21.37 -42.79 3.60
CA SER A 225 -20.19 -42.35 4.35
C SER A 225 -19.18 -41.58 3.51
N ALA A 226 -19.13 -41.81 2.19
CA ALA A 226 -18.27 -41.06 1.28
C ALA A 226 -18.77 -39.61 1.09
N THR A 227 -20.08 -39.37 1.18
CA THR A 227 -20.69 -38.04 1.00
C THR A 227 -20.32 -37.08 2.14
N ILE A 228 -20.23 -37.57 3.38
CA ILE A 228 -19.93 -36.74 4.56
C ILE A 228 -18.48 -36.26 4.57
N CYS A 229 -17.51 -37.14 4.26
CA CYS A 229 -16.10 -36.73 4.13
C CYS A 229 -15.88 -35.76 2.96
N SER A 230 -16.64 -35.89 1.88
CA SER A 230 -16.55 -35.01 0.72
C SER A 230 -17.04 -33.59 1.02
N ALA A 231 -18.08 -33.46 1.85
CA ALA A 231 -18.56 -32.17 2.31
C ALA A 231 -17.54 -31.46 3.23
N VAL A 232 -16.87 -32.20 4.12
CA VAL A 232 -15.84 -31.64 5.02
C VAL A 232 -14.62 -31.15 4.23
N VAL A 233 -14.17 -31.91 3.23
CA VAL A 233 -13.06 -31.48 2.36
C VAL A 233 -13.46 -30.31 1.45
N ALA A 234 -14.68 -30.31 0.90
CA ALA A 234 -15.20 -29.16 0.15
C ALA A 234 -15.23 -27.88 1.01
N ILE A 235 -15.67 -27.99 2.28
CA ILE A 235 -15.69 -26.85 3.23
C ILE A 235 -14.26 -26.43 3.61
N MET A 236 -13.34 -27.37 3.81
CA MET A 236 -11.92 -27.07 4.07
C MET A 236 -11.17 -26.48 2.86
N LEU A 237 -11.67 -26.68 1.64
CA LEU A 237 -11.11 -26.06 0.42
C LEU A 237 -11.76 -24.69 0.17
N ILE A 238 -13.06 -24.53 0.41
CA ILE A 238 -13.79 -23.25 0.26
C ILE A 238 -13.37 -22.23 1.32
N GLY A 239 -13.08 -22.65 2.55
CA GLY A 239 -12.69 -21.75 3.64
C GLY A 239 -11.41 -20.94 3.34
N PRO A 240 -10.28 -21.57 3.00
CA PRO A 240 -9.03 -20.86 2.67
C PRO A 240 -9.11 -20.04 1.37
N THR A 241 -9.96 -20.43 0.41
CA THR A 241 -10.21 -19.61 -0.79
C THR A 241 -11.01 -18.37 -0.45
N TYR A 242 -12.06 -18.46 0.38
CA TYR A 242 -12.78 -17.28 0.88
C TYR A 242 -11.87 -16.32 1.66
N PHE A 243 -10.99 -16.85 2.51
CA PHE A 243 -10.04 -16.02 3.27
C PHE A 243 -8.89 -15.43 2.43
N ARG A 244 -8.50 -16.05 1.30
CA ARG A 244 -7.52 -15.45 0.36
C ARG A 244 -8.13 -14.55 -0.71
N THR A 245 -9.40 -14.74 -1.07
CA THR A 245 -10.11 -13.86 -2.02
C THR A 245 -10.64 -12.58 -1.38
N VAL A 246 -10.72 -12.52 -0.04
CA VAL A 246 -11.26 -11.37 0.70
C VAL A 246 -10.19 -10.58 1.47
N ASN A 247 -8.94 -11.04 1.59
CA ASN A 247 -7.86 -10.26 2.20
C ASN A 247 -6.47 -10.88 1.98
N PRO A 248 -5.53 -10.23 1.27
CA PRO A 248 -4.11 -10.42 1.49
C PRO A 248 -3.58 -9.27 2.35
N ALA A 249 -4.06 -9.15 3.59
CA ALA A 249 -3.41 -8.29 4.57
C ALA A 249 -2.35 -9.09 5.35
N PRO A 250 -1.15 -8.52 5.59
CA PRO A 250 -0.08 -9.17 6.34
C PRO A 250 -0.49 -9.28 7.82
N TRP A 251 -0.40 -10.48 8.38
CA TRP A 251 -0.50 -10.67 9.82
C TRP A 251 0.73 -10.07 10.49
N THR A 252 0.57 -8.92 11.14
CA THR A 252 0.84 -8.67 12.59
C THR A 252 0.69 -7.18 12.86
N TYR A 253 -0.37 -6.77 13.55
CA TYR A 253 -0.37 -5.91 14.75
C TYR A 253 -1.81 -5.89 15.29
N GLY A 254 -1.99 -6.44 16.48
CA GLY A 254 -3.27 -6.40 17.17
C GLY A 254 -3.39 -5.11 17.97
N VAL A 255 -4.49 -4.37 17.79
CA VAL A 255 -5.01 -3.43 18.77
C VAL A 255 -6.53 -3.61 18.83
N ILE A 256 -7.04 -3.58 20.05
CA ILE A 256 -8.40 -3.88 20.47
C ILE A 256 -9.35 -2.77 19.96
N GLU A 257 -10.35 -3.14 19.18
CA GLU A 257 -11.50 -2.26 18.86
C GLU A 257 -12.47 -2.22 20.06
N SER A 258 -12.77 -1.02 20.55
CA SER A 258 -14.04 -0.74 21.24
C SER A 258 -14.78 0.35 20.45
N ALA A 259 -15.91 -0.03 19.86
CA ALA A 259 -16.75 0.80 19.03
C ALA A 259 -17.55 1.86 19.81
N SER A 260 -17.67 3.06 19.25
CA SER A 260 -18.82 3.94 19.45
C SER A 260 -19.04 4.77 18.19
N SER A 261 -20.19 4.57 17.53
CA SER A 261 -20.62 5.25 16.31
C SER A 261 -21.42 6.51 16.64
N ALA A 262 -21.20 7.63 15.94
CA ALA A 262 -22.09 8.81 15.95
C ALA A 262 -22.85 8.91 14.62
N ALA A 263 -24.14 9.28 14.69
CA ALA A 263 -25.08 9.37 13.58
C ALA A 263 -25.49 10.83 13.33
N ILE A 264 -25.56 11.24 12.07
CA ILE A 264 -26.06 12.56 11.62
C ILE A 264 -27.60 12.53 11.63
N ILE A 265 -28.23 13.49 12.32
CA ILE A 265 -29.69 13.68 12.31
C ILE A 265 -30.03 14.78 11.29
N ILE A 266 -30.83 14.42 10.28
CA ILE A 266 -31.39 15.36 9.31
C ILE A 266 -32.78 15.78 9.81
N ASN A 267 -33.00 17.08 10.02
CA ASN A 267 -34.30 17.61 10.41
C ASN A 267 -35.28 17.63 9.22
N GLU A 268 -36.59 17.52 9.51
CA GLU A 268 -37.65 17.37 8.50
C GLU A 268 -37.81 18.58 7.54
N ASP A 269 -37.15 19.71 7.80
CA ASP A 269 -37.15 20.89 6.93
C ASP A 269 -35.97 20.94 5.94
N GLY A 270 -35.07 19.94 5.97
CA GLY A 270 -33.93 19.86 5.09
C GLY A 270 -32.77 20.79 5.45
N THR A 271 -32.79 21.40 6.64
CA THR A 271 -31.64 22.18 7.14
C THR A 271 -30.70 21.30 7.97
N GLU A 272 -29.42 21.36 7.62
CA GLU A 272 -28.33 20.75 8.39
C GLU A 272 -27.92 21.75 9.49
N THR A 273 -28.26 21.47 10.75
CA THR A 273 -27.70 22.23 11.87
C THR A 273 -26.40 21.60 12.30
N PHE A 274 -25.28 22.26 11.97
CA PHE A 274 -23.96 21.94 12.49
C PHE A 274 -23.78 22.59 13.86
N THR A 275 -23.52 21.80 14.90
CA THR A 275 -23.03 22.34 16.16
C THR A 275 -21.55 22.67 16.00
N GLN A 276 -21.22 23.95 16.21
CA GLN A 276 -19.91 24.57 16.10
C GLN A 276 -18.97 24.12 17.24
N GLY A 277 -18.70 22.80 17.31
CA GLY A 277 -17.81 22.19 18.30
C GLY A 277 -16.75 21.25 17.71
N ASP A 278 -16.89 20.82 16.45
CA ASP A 278 -16.22 19.61 15.96
C ASP A 278 -15.30 19.84 14.74
N ALA A 279 -14.67 21.02 14.63
CA ALA A 279 -13.65 21.25 13.60
C ALA A 279 -12.43 20.31 13.75
N TRP A 280 -12.17 19.84 14.97
CA TRP A 280 -11.04 18.96 15.29
C TRP A 280 -11.31 17.47 15.03
N GLU A 281 -12.57 17.04 14.93
CA GLU A 281 -12.89 15.65 14.52
C GLU A 281 -12.74 15.44 13.01
N LYS A 282 -12.74 16.52 12.21
CA LYS A 282 -12.63 16.44 10.75
C LYS A 282 -11.23 15.99 10.27
N TYR A 283 -10.17 16.25 11.05
CA TYR A 283 -8.79 15.95 10.65
C TYR A 283 -8.10 14.91 11.55
N GLY A 284 -8.56 14.71 12.80
CA GLY A 284 -7.98 13.74 13.73
C GLY A 284 -8.51 12.30 13.60
N TYR A 285 -9.73 12.10 13.07
CA TYR A 285 -10.36 10.78 12.94
C TYR A 285 -10.49 10.26 11.50
N PHE A 286 -10.00 11.00 10.50
CA PHE A 286 -9.99 10.55 9.10
C PHE A 286 -8.81 9.64 8.73
N TYR A 287 -8.06 9.13 9.72
CA TYR A 287 -7.05 8.09 9.48
C TYR A 287 -7.64 6.68 9.25
N ALA A 288 -8.96 6.46 9.31
CA ALA A 288 -9.50 5.09 9.21
C ALA A 288 -10.88 4.87 8.56
N THR A 289 -11.66 5.88 8.17
CA THR A 289 -13.10 5.63 7.84
C THR A 289 -13.55 5.93 6.41
N ARG A 290 -12.68 6.38 5.49
CA ARG A 290 -13.02 6.47 4.05
C ARG A 290 -12.44 5.38 3.16
N GLN A 291 -11.73 4.39 3.72
CA GLN A 291 -11.12 3.29 2.97
C GLN A 291 -12.11 2.22 2.47
N SER A 292 -13.39 2.21 2.87
CA SER A 292 -14.26 1.05 2.61
C SER A 292 -15.30 1.19 1.49
N SER A 293 -15.53 2.37 0.93
CA SER A 293 -16.72 2.56 0.05
C SER A 293 -16.45 2.60 -1.46
N LEU A 294 -15.22 2.91 -1.90
CA LEU A 294 -14.83 2.94 -3.32
C LEU A 294 -14.20 1.62 -3.78
N TRP A 295 -13.34 1.02 -2.95
CA TRP A 295 -12.82 -0.33 -3.17
C TRP A 295 -13.93 -1.33 -3.44
N GLU A 296 -15.04 -1.32 -2.68
CA GLU A 296 -16.19 -2.21 -2.90
C GLU A 296 -16.93 -1.97 -4.23
N ARG A 297 -16.93 -0.74 -4.76
CA ARG A 297 -17.64 -0.38 -6.01
C ARG A 297 -16.83 -0.65 -7.28
N LEU A 298 -15.49 -0.77 -7.18
CA LEU A 298 -14.60 -1.02 -8.32
C LEU A 298 -14.53 -2.51 -8.74
N TRP A 299 -14.97 -3.46 -7.88
CA TRP A 299 -15.03 -4.90 -8.17
C TRP A 299 -15.86 -5.29 -9.40
N THR A 300 -16.65 -4.36 -9.95
CA THR A 300 -17.50 -4.61 -11.12
C THR A 300 -16.81 -4.35 -12.45
N LEU A 301 -15.59 -3.79 -12.46
CA LEU A 301 -14.81 -3.57 -13.68
C LEU A 301 -13.70 -4.63 -13.74
N ALA A 302 -13.65 -5.36 -14.85
CA ALA A 302 -12.53 -6.25 -15.11
C ALA A 302 -11.23 -5.44 -15.12
N GLU A 303 -10.25 -5.82 -14.31
CA GLU A 303 -8.95 -5.16 -14.25
C GLU A 303 -8.29 -5.19 -15.63
N ILE A 304 -7.99 -4.01 -16.16
CA ILE A 304 -7.32 -3.86 -17.44
C ILE A 304 -5.81 -3.97 -17.16
N ASP A 305 -5.22 -5.13 -17.47
CA ASP A 305 -3.78 -5.36 -17.30
C ASP A 305 -3.01 -4.98 -18.57
N LEU A 306 -2.14 -3.98 -18.46
CA LEU A 306 -1.33 -3.36 -19.51
C LEU A 306 0.10 -3.11 -19.01
N GLU A 307 0.60 -3.95 -18.10
CA GLU A 307 1.94 -3.83 -17.54
C GLU A 307 3.02 -3.87 -18.63
N GLY A 308 3.92 -2.89 -18.62
CA GLY A 308 5.01 -2.78 -19.60
C GLY A 308 4.55 -2.52 -21.04
N GLU A 309 3.26 -2.38 -21.30
CA GLU A 309 2.72 -2.18 -22.64
C GLU A 309 3.06 -0.79 -23.17
N ASN A 310 3.38 -0.76 -24.46
CA ASN A 310 3.57 0.47 -25.21
C ASN A 310 2.21 0.92 -25.75
N ILE A 311 1.35 1.44 -24.85
CA ILE A 311 0.06 2.03 -25.23
C ILE A 311 0.29 3.14 -26.26
N VAL A 312 1.31 3.97 -26.02
CA VAL A 312 1.93 4.81 -27.05
C VAL A 312 3.14 4.06 -27.62
N GLN A 313 3.33 4.07 -28.94
CA GLN A 313 4.46 3.36 -29.55
C GLN A 313 5.79 4.02 -29.16
N ARG A 314 6.55 3.38 -28.27
CA ARG A 314 7.87 3.85 -27.81
C ARG A 314 8.88 3.86 -28.97
N PRO A 315 9.53 4.99 -29.28
CA PRO A 315 10.62 5.03 -30.25
C PRO A 315 11.80 4.18 -29.80
N GLY A 316 12.48 3.49 -30.73
CA GLY A 316 13.65 2.66 -30.42
C GLY A 316 14.86 3.43 -29.88
N ASN A 317 14.89 4.75 -30.08
CA ASN A 317 15.91 5.67 -29.57
C ASN A 317 15.39 6.51 -28.38
N TRP A 318 14.29 6.11 -27.74
CA TRP A 318 13.82 6.80 -26.55
C TRP A 318 14.84 6.66 -25.42
N VAL A 319 15.32 7.80 -24.93
CA VAL A 319 16.19 7.90 -23.76
C VAL A 319 15.42 8.57 -22.62
N PRO A 320 15.68 8.24 -21.35
CA PRO A 320 15.10 8.95 -20.21
C PRO A 320 15.28 10.47 -20.29
N TYR A 321 14.34 11.23 -19.73
CA TYR A 321 14.33 12.70 -19.78
C TYR A 321 15.68 13.31 -19.38
N ALA A 322 16.29 12.85 -18.29
CA ALA A 322 17.57 13.39 -17.81
C ALA A 322 18.68 13.32 -18.86
N LEU A 323 18.70 12.26 -19.67
CA LEU A 323 19.65 12.11 -20.77
C LEU A 323 19.26 12.98 -21.97
N GLN A 324 17.97 13.05 -22.32
CA GLN A 324 17.47 13.95 -23.37
C GLN A 324 17.86 15.40 -23.08
N ARG A 325 17.63 15.84 -21.84
CA ARG A 325 17.91 17.19 -21.39
C ARG A 325 19.39 17.51 -21.46
N ARG A 326 20.23 16.64 -20.88
CA ARG A 326 21.68 16.82 -20.87
C ARG A 326 22.27 16.87 -22.28
N ASP A 327 21.82 15.97 -23.17
CA ASP A 327 22.32 15.94 -24.55
C ASP A 327 21.85 17.17 -25.34
N PHE A 328 20.60 17.60 -25.14
CA PHE A 328 20.08 18.83 -25.74
C PHE A 328 20.86 20.06 -25.28
N GLU A 329 21.04 20.23 -23.97
CA GLU A 329 21.75 21.37 -23.38
C GLU A 329 23.17 21.49 -23.94
N ARG A 330 23.92 20.38 -23.94
CA ARG A 330 25.26 20.33 -24.53
C ARG A 330 25.28 20.80 -25.98
N ASP A 331 24.30 20.37 -26.77
CA ASP A 331 24.23 20.71 -28.20
C ASP A 331 23.76 22.15 -28.43
N TRP A 332 22.85 22.65 -27.59
CA TRP A 332 22.41 24.05 -27.57
C TRP A 332 23.55 25.00 -27.20
N CYS A 333 24.30 24.74 -26.12
CA CYS A 333 25.46 25.57 -25.73
C CYS A 333 26.50 25.66 -26.84
N LYS A 334 26.77 24.54 -27.54
CA LYS A 334 27.69 24.53 -28.69
C LYS A 334 27.19 25.38 -29.85
N THR A 335 25.87 25.36 -30.09
CA THR A 335 25.25 26.10 -31.20
C THR A 335 25.23 27.61 -30.92
N GLU A 336 24.89 28.00 -29.70
CA GLU A 336 24.84 29.40 -29.25
C GLU A 336 26.20 29.95 -28.82
N GLY A 337 27.25 29.13 -28.83
CA GLY A 337 28.62 29.55 -28.48
C GLY A 337 28.81 29.86 -26.99
N VAL A 338 28.04 29.24 -26.10
CA VAL A 338 28.16 29.41 -24.64
C VAL A 338 29.29 28.51 -24.12
N ALA A 339 30.38 29.14 -23.66
CA ALA A 339 31.52 28.43 -23.08
C ALA A 339 31.13 27.70 -21.78
N ASP A 340 31.55 26.43 -21.66
CA ASP A 340 31.30 25.56 -20.51
C ASP A 340 29.83 25.43 -20.06
N CYS A 341 28.88 25.75 -20.95
CA CYS A 341 27.46 25.89 -20.60
C CYS A 341 27.21 26.82 -19.40
N ALA A 342 28.06 27.81 -19.18
CA ALA A 342 27.83 28.86 -18.19
C ALA A 342 26.93 29.95 -18.79
N TYR A 343 25.64 29.68 -18.88
CA TYR A 343 24.65 30.60 -19.45
C TYR A 343 24.02 31.53 -18.41
N SER A 344 23.65 32.74 -18.83
CA SER A 344 22.86 33.67 -18.03
C SER A 344 21.43 33.16 -17.80
N PRO A 345 20.68 33.69 -16.80
CA PRO A 345 19.27 33.31 -16.59
C PRO A 345 18.38 33.49 -17.84
N ALA A 346 18.65 34.53 -18.65
CA ALA A 346 17.92 34.75 -19.90
C ALA A 346 18.20 33.65 -20.94
N GLN A 347 19.46 33.22 -21.05
CA GLN A 347 19.86 32.13 -21.93
C GLN A 347 19.33 30.77 -21.42
N ALA A 348 19.34 30.53 -20.11
CA ALA A 348 18.73 29.35 -19.51
C ALA A 348 17.25 29.24 -19.90
N LYS A 349 16.51 30.36 -19.81
CA LYS A 349 15.11 30.42 -20.21
C LYS A 349 14.92 30.13 -21.71
N GLN A 350 15.72 30.76 -22.58
CA GLN A 350 15.65 30.51 -24.02
C GLN A 350 15.92 29.04 -24.35
N MET A 351 16.98 28.45 -23.80
CA MET A 351 17.32 27.04 -23.96
C MET A 351 16.16 26.15 -23.52
N ASN A 352 15.56 26.46 -22.38
CA ASN A 352 14.41 25.76 -21.85
C ASN A 352 13.19 25.81 -22.78
N ASP A 353 12.83 26.99 -23.25
CA ASP A 353 11.74 27.19 -24.20
C ASP A 353 11.97 26.35 -25.48
N GLU A 354 13.19 26.37 -26.02
CA GLU A 354 13.57 25.58 -27.19
C GLU A 354 13.50 24.07 -26.93
N PHE A 355 13.98 23.59 -25.78
CA PHE A 355 13.92 22.18 -25.40
C PHE A 355 12.47 21.70 -25.42
N TRP A 356 11.56 22.43 -24.78
CA TRP A 356 10.15 22.05 -24.72
C TRP A 356 9.41 22.19 -26.05
N ILE A 357 9.83 23.10 -26.92
CA ILE A 357 9.32 23.15 -28.31
C ILE A 357 9.71 21.86 -29.04
N ARG A 358 10.98 21.44 -28.95
CA ARG A 358 11.45 20.20 -29.60
C ARG A 358 10.82 18.96 -28.98
N GLN A 359 10.67 18.94 -27.67
CA GLN A 359 10.04 17.84 -26.94
C GLN A 359 8.57 17.68 -27.36
N ARG A 360 7.80 18.77 -27.41
CA ARG A 360 6.41 18.74 -27.88
C ARG A 360 6.30 18.29 -29.34
N ALA A 361 7.24 18.70 -30.20
CA ALA A 361 7.30 18.25 -31.59
C ALA A 361 7.63 16.74 -31.70
N ALA A 362 8.54 16.22 -30.87
CA ALA A 362 8.83 14.80 -30.81
C ALA A 362 7.63 13.99 -30.31
N LEU A 363 6.98 14.44 -29.24
CA LEU A 363 5.79 13.80 -28.66
C LEU A 363 4.57 13.82 -29.58
N SER A 364 4.42 14.83 -30.44
CA SER A 364 3.32 14.90 -31.42
C SER A 364 3.49 13.91 -32.58
N SER A 365 4.72 13.47 -32.86
CA SER A 365 5.02 12.45 -33.87
C SER A 365 4.73 11.02 -33.40
N LEU A 366 4.53 10.81 -32.08
CA LEU A 366 4.27 9.49 -31.53
C LEU A 366 2.92 8.94 -31.98
N LYS A 367 2.91 7.67 -32.38
CA LYS A 367 1.67 6.96 -32.72
C LYS A 367 0.91 6.63 -31.43
N ARG A 368 -0.27 7.23 -31.27
CA ARG A 368 -1.14 7.10 -30.10
C ARG A 368 -2.30 6.15 -30.39
N PRO A 369 -2.88 5.50 -29.37
CA PRO A 369 -4.07 4.67 -29.57
C PRO A 369 -5.25 5.57 -29.90
N THR A 370 -6.07 5.14 -30.86
CA THR A 370 -7.41 5.70 -31.05
C THR A 370 -8.33 5.03 -30.04
N TRP A 371 -8.77 5.76 -29.01
CA TRP A 371 -9.78 5.27 -28.07
C TRP A 371 -11.07 4.94 -28.85
N HIS A 372 -11.31 3.66 -29.16
CA HIS A 372 -12.45 3.25 -29.98
C HIS A 372 -13.71 3.16 -29.11
N ARG A 373 -14.61 4.17 -29.20
CA ARG A 373 -16.05 4.00 -28.88
C ARG A 373 -16.91 5.14 -29.45
N VAL A 374 -18.10 4.77 -29.92
CA VAL A 374 -19.05 5.56 -30.74
C VAL A 374 -19.73 6.69 -29.93
N ASP A 375 -19.49 6.74 -28.63
CA ASP A 375 -20.25 7.49 -27.62
C ASP A 375 -19.44 8.58 -26.88
N ARG A 376 -18.22 8.92 -27.34
CA ARG A 376 -17.33 9.97 -26.78
C ARG A 376 -16.99 9.82 -25.29
N ARG A 377 -17.30 8.69 -24.65
CA ARG A 377 -16.92 8.41 -23.26
C ARG A 377 -15.41 8.12 -23.21
N LYS A 378 -14.72 8.86 -22.35
CA LYS A 378 -13.27 8.80 -22.13
C LYS A 378 -12.88 7.46 -21.48
N PRO A 379 -11.62 7.00 -21.59
CA PRO A 379 -11.24 5.67 -21.13
C PRO A 379 -11.44 5.50 -19.62
N ASP A 380 -12.07 4.39 -19.26
CA ASP A 380 -12.22 3.92 -17.88
C ASP A 380 -11.13 2.88 -17.63
N LEU A 381 -10.15 3.25 -16.82
CA LEU A 381 -8.93 2.52 -16.51
C LEU A 381 -8.81 2.28 -14.99
N ARG A 382 -9.94 2.27 -14.28
CA ARG A 382 -9.95 2.04 -12.84
C ARG A 382 -9.40 0.66 -12.51
N GLY A 383 -8.51 0.60 -11.53
CA GLY A 383 -7.78 -0.61 -11.15
C GLY A 383 -6.76 -1.09 -12.19
N ALA A 384 -6.59 -0.40 -13.33
CA ALA A 384 -5.73 -0.91 -14.40
C ALA A 384 -4.26 -1.01 -13.95
N ASN A 385 -3.59 -2.10 -14.33
CA ASN A 385 -2.15 -2.23 -14.14
C ASN A 385 -1.44 -1.62 -15.36
N LEU A 386 -0.78 -0.48 -15.15
CA LEU A 386 -0.03 0.32 -16.12
C LEU A 386 1.43 0.47 -15.67
N THR A 387 1.91 -0.42 -14.80
CA THR A 387 3.27 -0.37 -14.24
C THR A 387 4.29 -0.38 -15.38
N GLY A 388 5.19 0.60 -15.38
CA GLY A 388 6.23 0.75 -16.41
C GLY A 388 5.73 1.12 -17.82
N ALA A 389 4.43 1.36 -18.00
CA ALA A 389 3.82 1.61 -19.31
C ALA A 389 4.38 2.90 -19.95
N PHE A 390 4.49 2.89 -21.28
CA PHE A 390 4.89 4.09 -22.03
C PHE A 390 3.66 4.90 -22.44
N LEU A 391 3.45 6.02 -21.74
CA LEU A 391 2.27 6.89 -21.85
C LEU A 391 2.65 8.33 -22.21
N ALA A 392 3.87 8.55 -22.73
CA ALA A 392 4.36 9.89 -23.05
C ALA A 392 3.43 10.60 -24.05
N GLY A 393 2.98 11.80 -23.70
CA GLY A 393 2.08 12.62 -24.51
C GLY A 393 0.66 12.07 -24.65
N ILE A 394 0.26 11.02 -23.93
CA ILE A 394 -1.09 10.46 -24.06
C ILE A 394 -2.17 11.48 -23.66
N ASN A 395 -3.35 11.37 -24.26
CA ASN A 395 -4.52 12.14 -23.81
C ASN A 395 -5.43 11.25 -22.97
N LEU A 396 -5.41 11.50 -21.66
CA LEU A 396 -6.23 10.90 -20.61
C LEU A 396 -7.10 11.94 -19.90
N ASN A 397 -7.24 13.16 -20.44
CA ASN A 397 -8.05 14.22 -19.84
C ASN A 397 -9.44 13.66 -19.51
N GLY A 398 -9.91 13.74 -18.26
CA GLY A 398 -11.21 13.23 -17.82
C GLY A 398 -11.36 11.71 -17.85
N ALA A 399 -10.26 10.97 -17.93
CA ALA A 399 -10.26 9.54 -17.74
C ALA A 399 -10.53 9.19 -16.27
N ARG A 400 -10.74 7.90 -16.03
CA ARG A 400 -10.85 7.35 -14.67
C ARG A 400 -9.72 6.38 -14.43
N LEU A 401 -8.87 6.68 -13.45
CA LEU A 401 -7.68 5.96 -13.02
C LEU A 401 -7.77 5.61 -11.53
N ASP A 402 -8.94 5.70 -10.91
CA ASP A 402 -9.16 5.30 -9.51
C ASP A 402 -8.52 3.91 -9.25
N ALA A 403 -7.64 3.82 -8.26
CA ALA A 403 -6.85 2.63 -7.90
C ALA A 403 -5.99 2.01 -9.03
N ALA A 404 -5.69 2.76 -10.10
CA ALA A 404 -4.80 2.29 -11.16
C ALA A 404 -3.34 2.27 -10.69
N ARG A 405 -2.56 1.30 -11.17
CA ARG A 405 -1.14 1.12 -10.82
C ARG A 405 -0.27 1.62 -11.97
N LEU A 406 0.24 2.84 -11.87
CA LEU A 406 1.15 3.50 -12.82
C LEU A 406 2.59 3.61 -12.29
N ASN A 407 2.99 2.75 -11.35
CA ASN A 407 4.35 2.77 -10.79
C ASN A 407 5.39 2.68 -11.91
N SER A 408 6.41 3.54 -11.87
CA SER A 408 7.46 3.64 -12.90
C SER A 408 6.96 3.90 -14.34
N ALA A 409 5.70 4.31 -14.53
CA ALA A 409 5.18 4.64 -15.85
C ALA A 409 5.82 5.92 -16.41
N VAL A 410 5.93 6.01 -17.73
CA VAL A 410 6.45 7.20 -18.42
C VAL A 410 5.27 8.04 -18.88
N LEU A 411 4.93 9.06 -18.12
CA LEU A 411 3.82 10.00 -18.31
C LEU A 411 4.29 11.37 -18.85
N VAL A 412 5.52 11.47 -19.34
CA VAL A 412 6.10 12.73 -19.84
C VAL A 412 5.13 13.46 -20.79
N ALA A 413 4.75 14.68 -20.41
CA ALA A 413 3.78 15.54 -21.10
C ALA A 413 2.41 14.89 -21.42
N ALA A 414 1.99 13.89 -20.64
CA ALA A 414 0.64 13.35 -20.70
C ALA A 414 -0.39 14.42 -20.29
N ASP A 415 -1.56 14.40 -20.94
CA ASP A 415 -2.69 15.25 -20.58
C ASP A 415 -3.65 14.45 -19.68
N LEU A 416 -3.62 14.74 -18.38
CA LEU A 416 -4.41 14.13 -17.31
C LEU A 416 -5.41 15.13 -16.71
N ARG A 417 -5.74 16.22 -17.41
CA ARG A 417 -6.65 17.25 -16.91
C ARG A 417 -8.01 16.69 -16.51
N ALA A 418 -8.58 17.12 -15.39
CA ALA A 418 -9.88 16.66 -14.91
C ALA A 418 -10.01 15.13 -14.77
N THR A 419 -8.89 14.41 -14.67
CA THR A 419 -8.87 12.95 -14.44
C THR A 419 -9.21 12.65 -12.99
N THR A 420 -9.86 11.52 -12.75
CA THR A 420 -10.04 10.97 -11.40
C THR A 420 -9.04 9.84 -11.22
N GLY A 421 -8.27 9.87 -10.15
CA GLY A 421 -7.16 8.97 -9.85
C GLY A 421 -7.05 8.72 -8.35
N LEU A 422 -8.20 8.63 -7.68
CA LEU A 422 -8.27 8.36 -6.24
C LEU A 422 -7.49 7.08 -5.93
N GLU A 423 -6.57 7.13 -4.96
CA GLU A 423 -5.73 5.99 -4.56
C GLU A 423 -4.88 5.37 -5.70
N ALA A 424 -4.64 6.11 -6.79
CA ALA A 424 -3.76 5.63 -7.85
C ALA A 424 -2.30 5.51 -7.34
N GLU A 425 -1.57 4.51 -7.81
CA GLU A 425 -0.16 4.32 -7.47
C GLU A 425 0.73 4.84 -8.61
N LEU A 426 1.47 5.91 -8.39
CA LEU A 426 2.39 6.55 -9.35
C LEU A 426 3.82 6.62 -8.80
N ASP A 427 4.18 5.74 -7.87
CA ASP A 427 5.51 5.71 -7.26
C ASP A 427 6.58 5.53 -8.36
N PHE A 428 7.63 6.34 -8.31
CA PHE A 428 8.72 6.38 -9.31
C PHE A 428 8.30 6.72 -10.75
N ALA A 429 7.08 7.20 -11.00
CA ALA A 429 6.64 7.58 -12.34
C ALA A 429 7.40 8.81 -12.87
N ASP A 430 7.63 8.86 -14.18
CA ASP A 430 8.21 10.02 -14.88
C ASP A 430 7.07 10.83 -15.53
N ALA A 431 6.53 11.78 -14.79
CA ALA A 431 5.41 12.64 -15.16
C ALA A 431 5.83 14.09 -15.50
N GLN A 432 7.07 14.28 -15.94
CA GLN A 432 7.60 15.60 -16.25
C GLN A 432 6.81 16.30 -17.37
N GLY A 433 6.43 17.55 -17.13
CA GLY A 433 5.61 18.34 -18.05
C GLY A 433 4.18 17.82 -18.24
N ALA A 434 3.74 16.81 -17.48
CA ALA A 434 2.38 16.31 -17.56
C ALA A 434 1.38 17.34 -17.02
N ASN A 435 0.16 17.30 -17.51
CA ASN A 435 -0.89 18.23 -17.11
C ASN A 435 -1.96 17.51 -16.27
N PHE A 436 -1.92 17.71 -14.97
CA PHE A 436 -2.88 17.26 -13.96
C PHE A 436 -3.87 18.35 -13.56
N SER A 437 -4.03 19.44 -14.33
CA SER A 437 -4.89 20.55 -13.90
C SER A 437 -6.32 20.07 -13.68
N ASP A 438 -6.94 20.52 -12.59
CA ASP A 438 -8.29 20.17 -12.18
C ASP A 438 -8.52 18.66 -11.95
N ALA A 439 -7.45 17.85 -11.85
CA ALA A 439 -7.53 16.42 -11.60
C ALA A 439 -7.68 16.12 -10.11
N ASP A 440 -8.36 15.03 -9.79
CA ASP A 440 -8.51 14.52 -8.43
C ASP A 440 -7.66 13.26 -8.27
N PHE A 441 -6.57 13.39 -7.52
CA PHE A 441 -5.65 12.32 -7.14
C PHE A 441 -5.53 12.25 -5.61
N SER A 442 -6.65 12.50 -4.91
CA SER A 442 -6.71 12.29 -3.46
C SER A 442 -6.25 10.88 -3.11
N LEU A 443 -5.54 10.73 -1.98
CA LEU A 443 -4.98 9.45 -1.50
C LEU A 443 -4.01 8.74 -2.48
N ALA A 444 -3.65 9.34 -3.60
CA ALA A 444 -2.73 8.75 -4.56
C ALA A 444 -1.30 8.76 -4.03
N ARG A 445 -0.45 7.89 -4.60
CA ARG A 445 0.96 7.79 -4.25
C ARG A 445 1.82 8.29 -5.41
N PHE A 446 2.73 9.20 -5.12
CA PHE A 446 3.70 9.82 -6.03
C PHE A 446 5.12 9.74 -5.43
N ALA A 447 5.39 8.78 -4.55
CA ALA A 447 6.66 8.72 -3.85
C ALA A 447 7.80 8.56 -4.87
N SER A 448 8.82 9.42 -4.75
CA SER A 448 9.95 9.48 -5.70
C SER A 448 9.57 9.68 -7.18
N ALA A 449 8.36 10.19 -7.47
CA ALA A 449 7.95 10.52 -8.84
C ALA A 449 8.63 11.81 -9.34
N GLY A 450 8.90 11.87 -10.64
CA GLY A 450 9.38 13.07 -11.33
C GLY A 450 8.22 13.88 -11.91
N LEU A 451 7.94 15.04 -11.33
CA LEU A 451 6.82 15.92 -11.66
C LEU A 451 7.31 17.32 -12.08
N GLN A 452 8.59 17.47 -12.40
CA GLN A 452 9.15 18.74 -12.81
C GLN A 452 8.43 19.28 -14.04
N HIS A 453 8.14 20.57 -14.04
CA HIS A 453 7.44 21.29 -15.10
C HIS A 453 5.97 20.86 -15.31
N ALA A 454 5.42 20.03 -14.43
CA ALA A 454 4.02 19.62 -14.53
C ALA A 454 3.07 20.79 -14.23
N ASP A 455 1.84 20.68 -14.72
CA ASP A 455 0.75 21.61 -14.41
C ASP A 455 -0.25 20.88 -13.50
N LEU A 456 -0.27 21.22 -12.21
CA LEU A 456 -1.17 20.69 -11.18
C LEU A 456 -2.14 21.76 -10.66
N LYS A 457 -2.41 22.81 -11.44
CA LYS A 457 -3.35 23.86 -11.01
C LYS A 457 -4.70 23.27 -10.61
N HIS A 458 -5.21 23.68 -9.46
CA HIS A 458 -6.51 23.23 -8.94
C HIS A 458 -6.64 21.70 -8.82
N ALA A 459 -5.53 20.97 -8.79
CA ALA A 459 -5.57 19.53 -8.56
C ALA A 459 -5.90 19.26 -7.09
N THR A 460 -6.76 18.26 -6.84
CA THR A 460 -7.05 17.76 -5.50
C THR A 460 -6.09 16.62 -5.19
N LEU A 461 -5.25 16.80 -4.17
CA LEU A 461 -4.17 15.92 -3.75
C LEU A 461 -4.26 15.66 -2.23
N GLU A 462 -5.48 15.75 -1.68
CA GLU A 462 -5.74 15.49 -0.27
C GLU A 462 -5.19 14.12 0.14
N GLN A 463 -4.41 14.08 1.22
CA GLN A 463 -3.82 12.87 1.80
C GLN A 463 -2.95 12.04 0.83
N ALA A 464 -2.52 12.62 -0.30
CA ALA A 464 -1.61 11.98 -1.23
C ALA A 464 -0.19 11.89 -0.64
N VAL A 465 0.61 10.95 -1.16
CA VAL A 465 1.99 10.71 -0.70
C VAL A 465 2.99 11.13 -1.76
N PHE A 466 3.76 12.18 -1.49
CA PHE A 466 4.78 12.78 -2.35
C PHE A 466 6.21 12.61 -1.81
N ASP A 467 6.43 11.76 -0.81
CA ASP A 467 7.76 11.52 -0.22
C ASP A 467 8.86 11.43 -1.29
N LYS A 468 9.88 12.30 -1.20
CA LYS A 468 11.04 12.35 -2.11
C LYS A 468 10.73 12.63 -3.58
N SER A 469 9.53 13.08 -3.90
CA SER A 469 9.16 13.46 -5.26
C SER A 469 9.85 14.76 -5.70
N LEU A 470 9.99 14.92 -7.01
CA LEU A 470 10.68 16.05 -7.62
C LEU A 470 9.70 16.92 -8.38
N LEU A 471 9.23 18.02 -7.78
CA LEU A 471 8.35 19.00 -8.39
C LEU A 471 9.07 20.30 -8.77
N GLY A 472 10.21 20.62 -8.16
CA GLY A 472 11.01 21.81 -8.45
C GLY A 472 12.43 21.48 -8.87
N PHE A 473 13.11 22.41 -9.55
CA PHE A 473 14.56 22.40 -9.83
C PHE A 473 14.98 23.60 -10.71
N ASP A 474 14.09 24.13 -11.56
CA ASP A 474 14.41 25.15 -12.55
C ASP A 474 13.30 26.22 -12.64
N GLN A 475 13.60 27.44 -12.19
CA GLN A 475 12.67 28.57 -12.22
C GLN A 475 12.27 29.01 -13.63
N SER A 476 13.03 28.65 -14.67
CA SER A 476 12.69 29.09 -16.03
C SER A 476 11.40 28.46 -16.53
N ILE A 477 11.06 27.26 -16.02
CA ILE A 477 9.81 26.57 -16.28
C ILE A 477 9.36 25.94 -14.95
N PRO A 478 8.71 26.72 -14.09
CA PRO A 478 8.30 26.22 -12.81
C PRO A 478 7.15 25.22 -12.97
N THR A 479 7.08 24.25 -12.06
CA THR A 479 5.87 23.45 -11.88
C THR A 479 4.77 24.33 -11.33
N ASN A 480 3.59 24.25 -11.94
CA ASN A 480 2.48 25.12 -11.56
C ASN A 480 1.50 24.36 -10.68
N LEU A 481 1.43 24.73 -9.41
CA LEU A 481 0.55 24.18 -8.38
C LEU A 481 -0.43 25.24 -7.85
N THR A 482 -0.72 26.28 -8.64
CA THR A 482 -1.62 27.37 -8.23
C THR A 482 -2.97 26.80 -7.81
N GLY A 483 -3.40 27.07 -6.58
CA GLY A 483 -4.66 26.60 -6.03
C GLY A 483 -4.81 25.08 -5.92
N ALA A 484 -3.72 24.31 -5.94
CA ALA A 484 -3.76 22.87 -5.67
C ALA A 484 -4.02 22.60 -4.18
N ASP A 485 -4.64 21.46 -3.86
CA ASP A 485 -4.99 21.08 -2.50
C ASP A 485 -4.21 19.86 -2.01
N PHE A 486 -3.30 20.08 -1.06
CA PHE A 486 -2.46 19.08 -0.40
C PHE A 486 -2.89 18.81 1.05
N GLY A 487 -4.16 19.05 1.43
CA GLY A 487 -4.64 18.83 2.79
C GLY A 487 -4.30 17.43 3.33
N GLY A 488 -3.56 17.35 4.43
CA GLY A 488 -3.13 16.10 5.07
C GLY A 488 -2.15 15.25 4.24
N ALA A 489 -1.58 15.78 3.16
CA ALA A 489 -0.64 15.05 2.32
C ALA A 489 0.72 14.83 3.02
N LYS A 490 1.45 13.81 2.56
CA LYS A 490 2.79 13.45 3.07
C LYS A 490 3.84 13.80 2.05
N LEU A 491 4.74 14.71 2.37
CA LEU A 491 5.67 15.29 1.41
C LEU A 491 7.12 15.21 1.88
N ARG A 492 7.47 14.28 2.78
CA ARG A 492 8.81 14.30 3.41
C ARG A 492 9.92 14.26 2.36
N ASP A 493 10.89 15.18 2.46
CA ASP A 493 12.03 15.29 1.51
C ASP A 493 11.60 15.55 0.04
N ALA A 494 10.38 16.05 -0.18
CA ALA A 494 9.93 16.48 -1.51
C ALA A 494 10.57 17.82 -1.91
N ARG A 495 10.77 17.99 -3.22
CA ARG A 495 11.46 19.14 -3.80
C ARG A 495 10.49 20.01 -4.60
N PHE A 496 10.31 21.25 -4.18
CA PHE A 496 9.44 22.29 -4.79
C PHE A 496 10.24 23.54 -5.18
N ASP A 497 11.57 23.45 -5.26
CA ASP A 497 12.46 24.55 -5.60
C ASP A 497 11.96 25.34 -6.85
N GLY A 498 11.67 26.63 -6.68
CA GLY A 498 11.20 27.53 -7.74
C GLY A 498 9.78 27.29 -8.24
N ALA A 499 8.98 26.41 -7.63
CA ALA A 499 7.62 26.13 -8.08
C ALA A 499 6.64 27.29 -7.79
N ILE A 500 5.52 27.34 -8.54
CA ILE A 500 4.44 28.31 -8.32
C ILE A 500 3.32 27.63 -7.53
N LEU A 501 3.10 28.05 -6.29
CA LEU A 501 2.15 27.48 -5.34
C LEU A 501 1.12 28.52 -4.85
N THR A 502 0.97 29.64 -5.56
CA THR A 502 0.07 30.74 -5.15
C THR A 502 -1.34 30.22 -4.84
N GLY A 503 -1.86 30.51 -3.65
CA GLY A 503 -3.19 30.11 -3.20
C GLY A 503 -3.44 28.62 -3.02
N SER A 504 -2.39 27.77 -3.00
CA SER A 504 -2.53 26.35 -2.67
C SER A 504 -2.77 26.13 -1.17
N THR A 505 -3.25 24.93 -0.80
CA THR A 505 -3.50 24.52 0.59
C THR A 505 -2.63 23.33 0.95
N PHE A 506 -2.03 23.35 2.14
CA PHE A 506 -1.21 22.31 2.75
C PHE A 506 -1.67 22.05 4.19
N GLU A 507 -2.97 22.24 4.45
CA GLU A 507 -3.51 22.19 5.80
C GLU A 507 -3.26 20.80 6.42
N ALA A 508 -2.68 20.76 7.62
CA ALA A 508 -2.27 19.54 8.30
C ALA A 508 -1.33 18.61 7.49
N ALA A 509 -0.61 19.12 6.49
CA ALA A 509 0.34 18.33 5.70
C ALA A 509 1.66 18.05 6.47
N GLU A 510 2.27 16.90 6.21
CA GLU A 510 3.60 16.52 6.71
C GLU A 510 4.68 16.97 5.69
N LEU A 511 5.35 18.10 5.96
CA LEU A 511 6.37 18.72 5.08
C LEU A 511 7.79 18.64 5.66
N ASP A 512 8.06 17.70 6.56
CA ASP A 512 9.37 17.56 7.18
C ASP A 512 10.47 17.36 6.09
N GLU A 513 11.59 18.06 6.20
CA GLU A 513 12.70 18.06 5.24
C GLU A 513 12.33 18.52 3.81
N VAL A 514 11.15 19.12 3.59
CA VAL A 514 10.75 19.66 2.27
C VAL A 514 11.60 20.86 1.88
N ASN A 515 11.84 21.01 0.58
CA ASN A 515 12.52 22.17 0.02
C ASN A 515 11.61 23.00 -0.89
N PHE A 516 11.28 24.21 -0.48
CA PHE A 516 10.55 25.26 -1.20
C PHE A 516 11.45 26.45 -1.61
N PHE A 517 12.77 26.25 -1.73
CA PHE A 517 13.71 27.31 -2.06
C PHE A 517 13.26 28.12 -3.27
N GLN A 518 13.17 29.45 -3.11
CA GLN A 518 12.70 30.40 -4.13
C GLN A 518 11.30 30.10 -4.74
N ALA A 519 10.45 29.34 -4.05
CA ALA A 519 9.09 29.09 -4.50
C ALA A 519 8.18 30.33 -4.36
N ASP A 520 7.16 30.44 -5.22
CA ASP A 520 6.10 31.44 -5.08
C ASP A 520 4.93 30.85 -4.29
N LEU A 521 4.89 31.14 -2.99
CA LEU A 521 3.96 30.64 -2.00
C LEU A 521 2.95 31.71 -1.54
N ARG A 522 2.71 32.76 -2.34
CA ARG A 522 1.82 33.86 -1.94
C ARG A 522 0.40 33.36 -1.66
N GLY A 523 -0.15 33.74 -0.51
CA GLY A 523 -1.50 33.34 -0.09
C GLY A 523 -1.70 31.84 0.11
N VAL A 524 -0.62 31.04 0.26
CA VAL A 524 -0.71 29.62 0.60
C VAL A 524 -1.27 29.44 2.02
N SER A 525 -2.00 28.34 2.29
CA SER A 525 -2.40 27.93 3.64
C SER A 525 -1.56 26.74 4.10
N PHE A 526 -0.75 26.92 5.14
CA PHE A 526 -0.01 25.89 5.87
C PHE A 526 -0.61 25.64 7.27
N LEU A 527 -1.88 26.00 7.48
CA LEU A 527 -2.57 25.84 8.76
C LEU A 527 -2.37 24.42 9.31
N TYR A 528 -1.84 24.28 10.54
CA TYR A 528 -1.56 22.99 11.20
C TYR A 528 -0.50 22.08 10.54
N ALA A 529 0.23 22.54 9.53
CA ALA A 529 1.24 21.72 8.87
C ALA A 529 2.52 21.56 9.72
N THR A 530 3.39 20.63 9.34
CA THR A 530 4.75 20.52 9.90
C THR A 530 5.78 20.74 8.80
N LEU A 531 6.82 21.52 9.07
CA LEU A 531 7.94 21.82 8.15
C LEU A 531 9.27 21.68 8.90
N ARG A 532 9.46 20.57 9.64
CA ARG A 532 10.68 20.40 10.46
C ARG A 532 11.90 20.20 9.58
N ASN A 533 12.97 20.95 9.84
CA ASN A 533 14.21 20.93 9.03
C ASN A 533 13.98 21.15 7.53
N GLY A 534 12.83 21.70 7.13
CA GLY A 534 12.54 22.08 5.75
C GLY A 534 13.15 23.44 5.40
N SER A 535 13.13 23.81 4.13
CA SER A 535 13.61 25.10 3.64
C SER A 535 12.52 25.83 2.88
N VAL A 536 12.26 27.08 3.23
CA VAL A 536 11.52 28.08 2.44
C VAL A 536 12.42 29.29 2.12
N ALA A 537 13.74 29.11 2.17
CA ALA A 537 14.69 30.20 1.93
C ALA A 537 14.46 30.90 0.58
N GLU A 538 14.57 32.22 0.58
CA GLU A 538 14.31 33.10 -0.58
C GLU A 538 12.90 32.94 -1.22
N ALA A 539 11.98 32.24 -0.57
CA ALA A 539 10.62 32.06 -1.08
C ALA A 539 9.75 33.30 -0.83
N ASN A 540 8.64 33.38 -1.57
CA ASN A 540 7.66 34.45 -1.40
C ASN A 540 6.39 33.92 -0.73
N LEU A 541 6.24 34.13 0.57
CA LEU A 541 5.09 33.80 1.41
C LEU A 541 4.24 35.03 1.76
N ALA A 542 4.28 36.11 0.97
CA ALA A 542 3.49 37.30 1.27
C ALA A 542 1.98 36.96 1.37
N GLY A 543 1.36 37.38 2.47
CA GLY A 543 -0.04 37.10 2.79
C GLY A 543 -0.38 35.61 3.02
N ALA A 544 0.60 34.73 3.21
CA ALA A 544 0.36 33.32 3.51
C ALA A 544 -0.25 33.11 4.90
N ASN A 545 -1.03 32.05 5.07
CA ASN A 545 -1.50 31.59 6.37
C ASN A 545 -0.60 30.46 6.87
N LEU A 546 0.26 30.76 7.83
CA LEU A 546 1.13 29.82 8.55
C LEU A 546 0.67 29.60 9.99
N SER A 547 -0.58 29.89 10.33
CA SER A 547 -1.02 29.74 11.72
C SER A 547 -0.89 28.30 12.22
N GLU A 548 -0.38 28.16 13.44
CA GLU A 548 -0.15 26.88 14.13
C GLU A 548 0.76 25.88 13.39
N ILE A 549 1.58 26.34 12.44
CA ILE A 549 2.59 25.49 11.79
C ILE A 549 3.76 25.20 12.74
N VAL A 550 4.36 24.01 12.59
CA VAL A 550 5.64 23.66 13.25
C VAL A 550 6.82 23.87 12.29
N LEU A 551 7.72 24.79 12.64
CA LEU A 551 8.91 25.23 11.90
C LEU A 551 10.23 24.83 12.59
N ASP A 552 10.23 23.82 13.47
CA ASP A 552 11.44 23.44 14.20
C ASP A 552 12.61 23.12 13.25
N GLY A 553 13.73 23.83 13.38
CA GLY A 553 14.91 23.71 12.53
C GLY A 553 14.71 24.17 11.08
N ALA A 554 13.59 24.81 10.74
CA ALA A 554 13.30 25.24 9.38
C ALA A 554 14.21 26.40 8.94
N VAL A 555 14.52 26.46 7.65
CA VAL A 555 15.36 27.48 7.04
C VAL A 555 14.48 28.48 6.29
N LEU A 556 14.39 29.71 6.78
CA LEU A 556 13.58 30.81 6.25
C LEU A 556 14.41 32.08 5.94
N HIS A 557 15.73 31.97 5.75
CA HIS A 557 16.53 33.16 5.45
C HIS A 557 16.10 33.84 4.13
N ASP A 558 16.15 35.17 4.11
CA ASP A 558 15.79 36.03 2.96
C ASP A 558 14.37 35.79 2.41
N THR A 559 13.46 35.24 3.24
CA THR A 559 12.08 34.92 2.85
C THR A 559 11.19 36.15 2.95
N ASN A 560 10.28 36.33 2.00
CA ASN A 560 9.24 37.36 2.11
C ASN A 560 8.00 36.81 2.83
N LEU A 561 7.78 37.25 4.07
CA LEU A 561 6.64 36.93 4.94
C LEU A 561 5.73 38.16 5.15
N ALA A 562 5.79 39.18 4.27
CA ALA A 562 5.04 40.40 4.46
C ALA A 562 3.52 40.14 4.53
N GLY A 563 2.88 40.59 5.60
CA GLY A 563 1.46 40.38 5.86
C GLY A 563 1.05 38.92 6.11
N ALA A 564 1.99 38.00 6.34
CA ALA A 564 1.68 36.60 6.62
C ALA A 564 1.09 36.42 8.02
N ASN A 565 0.18 35.45 8.18
CA ASN A 565 -0.32 35.03 9.49
C ASN A 565 0.58 33.93 10.06
N LEU A 566 1.35 34.25 11.09
CA LEU A 566 2.24 33.35 11.84
C LEU A 566 1.73 33.17 13.29
N ALA A 567 0.41 33.25 13.50
CA ALA A 567 -0.16 33.10 14.83
C ALA A 567 0.03 31.67 15.34
N GLY A 568 0.51 31.51 16.58
CA GLY A 568 0.65 30.20 17.21
C GLY A 568 1.75 29.29 16.66
N ILE A 569 2.68 29.79 15.83
CA ILE A 569 3.77 28.95 15.30
C ILE A 569 4.69 28.38 16.39
N GLN A 570 5.31 27.24 16.09
CA GLN A 570 6.43 26.70 16.87
C GLN A 570 7.71 26.73 16.03
N ALA A 571 8.68 27.55 16.42
CA ALA A 571 9.89 27.80 15.61
C ALA A 571 11.16 27.64 16.47
N THR A 572 11.41 26.43 16.95
CA THR A 572 12.65 26.13 17.69
C THR A 572 13.80 25.90 16.73
N GLY A 573 14.84 26.73 16.79
CA GLY A 573 16.02 26.63 15.93
C GLY A 573 15.75 27.00 14.46
N ALA A 574 14.63 27.65 14.16
CA ALA A 574 14.35 28.16 12.82
C ALA A 574 15.24 29.36 12.49
N ASP A 575 15.66 29.49 11.23
CA ASP A 575 16.50 30.60 10.74
C ASP A 575 15.66 31.58 9.92
N PHE A 576 15.37 32.77 10.45
CA PHE A 576 14.68 33.86 9.75
C PHE A 576 15.62 34.99 9.34
N ALA A 577 16.93 34.74 9.20
CA ALA A 577 17.89 35.80 8.89
C ALA A 577 17.53 36.52 7.58
N GLY A 578 17.43 37.85 7.58
CA GLY A 578 17.06 38.64 6.40
C GLY A 578 15.60 38.52 5.95
N ALA A 579 14.75 37.80 6.68
CA ALA A 579 13.34 37.67 6.32
C ALA A 579 12.59 39.01 6.44
N ASP A 580 11.73 39.30 5.45
CA ASP A 580 10.81 40.44 5.48
C ASP A 580 9.49 40.01 6.11
N MET A 581 9.29 40.33 7.37
CA MET A 581 8.09 40.03 8.14
C MET A 581 7.19 41.26 8.30
N THR A 582 7.32 42.27 7.43
CA THR A 582 6.54 43.51 7.52
C THR A 582 5.03 43.25 7.59
N GLY A 583 4.38 43.69 8.65
CA GLY A 583 2.93 43.53 8.84
C GLY A 583 2.46 42.10 9.13
N ALA A 584 3.37 41.17 9.41
CA ALA A 584 3.01 39.80 9.76
C ALA A 584 2.37 39.71 11.16
N ASP A 585 1.61 38.64 11.42
CA ASP A 585 1.00 38.39 12.73
C ASP A 585 1.72 37.26 13.47
N PHE A 586 2.41 37.57 14.56
CA PHE A 586 3.08 36.59 15.44
C PHE A 586 2.34 36.41 16.77
N SER A 587 1.04 36.65 16.80
CA SER A 587 0.25 36.44 18.00
C SER A 587 0.43 35.00 18.47
N ILE A 588 0.78 34.79 19.75
CA ILE A 588 0.89 33.45 20.36
C ILE A 588 2.04 32.60 19.78
N ALA A 589 2.94 33.18 18.98
CA ALA A 589 4.09 32.46 18.42
C ALA A 589 5.10 32.05 19.50
N TYR A 590 5.71 30.87 19.35
CA TYR A 590 6.88 30.44 20.12
C TYR A 590 8.11 30.41 19.23
N ILE A 591 9.08 31.30 19.46
CA ILE A 591 10.34 31.31 18.72
C ILE A 591 11.49 31.12 19.70
N SER A 592 12.29 30.09 19.48
CA SER A 592 13.51 29.87 20.25
C SER A 592 14.68 29.75 19.29
N GLY A 593 15.79 30.43 19.57
CA GLY A 593 17.04 30.15 18.85
C GLY A 593 17.57 28.74 19.13
N PRO A 594 18.54 28.27 18.31
CA PRO A 594 19.18 26.98 18.52
C PRO A 594 19.93 26.97 19.86
N SER A 595 20.01 25.80 20.50
CA SER A 595 20.69 25.64 21.80
C SER A 595 22.22 25.88 21.71
N LEU A 596 22.79 26.00 20.51
CA LEU A 596 24.22 26.21 20.28
C LEU A 596 24.50 27.69 19.97
N ALA A 597 25.46 28.28 20.68
CA ALA A 597 25.81 29.69 20.54
C ALA A 597 26.48 29.98 19.18
N GLY A 598 25.94 30.94 18.41
CA GLY A 598 26.61 31.50 17.22
C GLY A 598 25.70 31.72 16.01
N GLU A 599 24.55 31.05 15.95
CA GLU A 599 23.53 31.31 14.93
C GLU A 599 22.51 32.33 15.47
N GLU A 600 22.16 33.31 14.65
CA GLU A 600 21.32 34.44 15.02
C GLU A 600 20.02 34.39 14.18
N PRO A 601 18.96 33.74 14.70
CA PRO A 601 17.73 33.47 13.95
C PRO A 601 17.06 34.67 13.31
N LEU A 602 17.21 35.86 13.89
CA LEU A 602 16.53 37.09 13.44
C LEU A 602 17.51 38.13 12.87
N ARG A 603 18.74 37.73 12.53
CA ARG A 603 19.75 38.67 12.03
C ARG A 603 19.25 39.36 10.75
N ASP A 604 19.33 40.68 10.70
CA ASP A 604 18.91 41.49 9.55
C ASP A 604 17.42 41.37 9.18
N ALA A 605 16.59 40.75 10.04
CA ALA A 605 15.18 40.62 9.79
C ALA A 605 14.44 41.98 9.86
N ILE A 606 13.39 42.12 9.06
CA ILE A 606 12.52 43.30 9.02
C ILE A 606 11.17 42.93 9.65
N VAL A 607 10.77 43.60 10.74
CA VAL A 607 9.52 43.26 11.48
C VAL A 607 8.55 44.45 11.57
N THR A 608 8.69 45.45 10.71
CA THR A 608 7.92 46.70 10.79
C THR A 608 6.41 46.45 10.69
N GLY A 609 5.61 47.00 11.60
CA GLY A 609 4.14 46.91 11.59
C GLY A 609 3.56 45.53 11.93
N SER A 610 4.39 44.58 12.36
CA SER A 610 3.93 43.24 12.76
C SER A 610 3.22 43.29 14.12
N ARG A 611 2.33 42.33 14.37
CA ARG A 611 1.71 42.10 15.69
C ARG A 611 2.44 40.99 16.41
N HIS A 612 2.60 41.08 17.72
CA HIS A 612 3.25 40.02 18.50
C HIS A 612 2.60 39.87 19.87
N ALA A 613 2.26 38.62 20.21
CA ALA A 613 1.64 38.22 21.47
C ALA A 613 2.19 36.86 21.91
N GLY A 614 3.51 36.66 21.83
CA GLY A 614 4.16 35.33 21.85
C GLY A 614 5.28 35.21 22.89
N ALA A 615 6.09 34.15 22.74
CA ALA A 615 7.25 33.88 23.57
C ALA A 615 8.54 33.80 22.74
N LEU A 616 9.59 34.50 23.22
CA LEU A 616 10.92 34.49 22.62
C LEU A 616 11.97 33.98 23.60
N ARG A 617 12.90 33.14 23.12
CA ARG A 617 14.00 32.61 23.93
C ARG A 617 15.26 32.34 23.10
N ASN A 618 16.44 32.46 23.70
CA ASN A 618 17.73 32.22 23.04
C ASN A 618 17.92 33.06 21.75
N ILE A 619 17.44 34.31 21.74
CA ILE A 619 17.45 35.20 20.57
C ILE A 619 18.22 36.48 20.89
N ASP A 620 18.91 37.03 19.89
CA ASP A 620 19.53 38.35 19.97
C ASP A 620 18.71 39.39 19.19
N LEU A 621 17.96 40.22 19.90
CA LEU A 621 17.12 41.25 19.28
C LEU A 621 17.94 42.46 18.81
N SER A 622 19.21 42.59 19.21
CA SER A 622 20.04 43.73 18.79
C SER A 622 20.35 43.72 17.28
N GLN A 623 20.19 42.57 16.62
CA GLN A 623 20.50 42.31 15.22
C GLN A 623 19.31 42.54 14.27
N ILE A 624 18.16 42.95 14.79
CA ILE A 624 16.98 43.27 13.98
C ILE A 624 17.18 44.63 13.30
N HIS A 625 16.92 44.69 12.00
CA HIS A 625 17.17 45.88 11.16
C HIS A 625 16.21 47.03 11.53
N GLU A 626 14.90 46.75 11.50
CA GLU A 626 13.83 47.71 11.80
C GLU A 626 12.79 47.10 12.76
N MET A 627 12.60 47.74 13.93
CA MET A 627 11.66 47.30 14.99
C MET A 627 10.35 48.11 15.00
N GLY A 628 10.05 48.89 13.97
CA GLY A 628 9.00 49.91 14.02
C GLY A 628 7.59 49.34 14.25
N GLN A 629 6.84 49.94 15.19
CA GLN A 629 5.41 49.67 15.49
C GLN A 629 5.06 48.32 16.16
N LEU A 630 6.01 47.47 16.57
CA LEU A 630 5.70 46.36 17.48
C LEU A 630 5.52 46.86 18.91
N ASP A 631 4.42 46.47 19.56
CA ASP A 631 4.33 46.54 21.01
C ASP A 631 4.98 45.32 21.67
N TRP A 632 6.28 45.41 21.93
CA TRP A 632 7.05 44.33 22.55
C TRP A 632 6.65 44.05 24.00
N ARG A 633 5.81 44.89 24.64
CA ARG A 633 5.26 44.59 25.96
C ARG A 633 4.42 43.32 25.89
N ASN A 634 3.81 42.99 24.75
CA ASN A 634 3.06 41.75 24.55
C ASN A 634 3.97 40.57 24.16
N VAL A 635 5.16 40.46 24.74
CA VAL A 635 6.07 39.32 24.51
C VAL A 635 6.54 38.75 25.86
N PHE A 636 6.50 37.43 25.99
CA PHE A 636 7.13 36.71 27.10
C PHE A 636 8.59 36.37 26.77
N ILE A 637 9.53 36.84 27.58
CA ILE A 637 10.98 36.58 27.39
C ILE A 637 11.66 36.21 28.71
N ASP A 638 12.79 35.50 28.63
CA ASP A 638 13.66 35.24 29.78
C ASP A 638 15.06 35.86 29.61
N GLY A 639 15.94 35.64 30.58
CA GLY A 639 17.30 36.17 30.59
C GLY A 639 18.22 35.69 29.45
N SER A 640 17.77 34.76 28.60
CA SER A 640 18.52 34.33 27.42
C SER A 640 18.39 35.30 26.24
N VAL A 641 17.39 36.19 26.26
CA VAL A 641 17.16 37.17 25.20
C VAL A 641 18.08 38.37 25.38
N LYS A 642 18.87 38.68 24.34
CA LYS A 642 19.78 39.85 24.31
C LYS A 642 19.12 41.06 23.64
N GLY A 643 19.65 42.25 23.90
CA GLY A 643 19.16 43.49 23.31
C GLY A 643 17.94 44.11 24.01
N ARG A 644 17.61 43.66 25.23
CA ARG A 644 16.48 44.16 26.01
C ARG A 644 16.56 45.66 26.32
N ASP A 645 17.77 46.18 26.58
CA ASP A 645 17.98 47.61 26.87
C ASP A 645 17.52 48.50 25.70
N ARG A 646 17.77 48.05 24.47
CA ARG A 646 17.32 48.75 23.25
C ARG A 646 15.79 48.76 23.14
N LEU A 647 15.10 47.70 23.59
CA LEU A 647 13.63 47.66 23.62
C LEU A 647 13.08 48.59 24.70
N MET A 648 13.69 48.58 25.89
CA MET A 648 13.32 49.48 26.99
C MET A 648 13.40 50.95 26.55
N ASP A 649 14.51 51.33 25.91
CA ASP A 649 14.71 52.68 25.36
C ASP A 649 13.69 53.02 24.26
N ALA A 650 13.42 52.08 23.35
CA ALA A 650 12.48 52.28 22.25
C ALA A 650 11.02 52.45 22.72
N LEU A 651 10.64 51.76 23.79
CA LEU A 651 9.29 51.82 24.38
C LEU A 651 9.16 52.93 25.45
N GLY A 652 10.28 53.57 25.85
CA GLY A 652 10.29 54.57 26.91
C GLY A 652 9.93 54.00 28.29
N LEU A 653 10.35 52.76 28.58
CA LEU A 653 10.07 52.06 29.83
C LEU A 653 11.21 52.25 30.84
N ASP A 654 10.87 52.65 32.08
CA ASP A 654 11.84 52.73 33.18
C ASP A 654 12.09 51.37 33.86
N THR A 655 11.10 50.48 33.82
CA THR A 655 11.14 49.13 34.41
C THR A 655 10.60 48.10 33.43
N PRO A 656 11.22 46.91 33.31
CA PRO A 656 10.76 45.90 32.37
C PRO A 656 9.37 45.38 32.76
N PRO A 657 8.52 45.00 31.79
CA PRO A 657 7.26 44.32 32.05
C PRO A 657 7.46 42.99 32.80
N CYS A 658 6.44 42.55 33.52
CA CYS A 658 6.54 41.36 34.38
C CYS A 658 6.91 40.07 33.64
N GLN A 659 6.40 39.93 32.41
CA GLN A 659 6.66 38.82 31.51
C GLN A 659 8.08 38.81 30.92
N TRP A 660 8.94 39.76 31.28
CA TRP A 660 10.35 39.77 30.94
C TRP A 660 11.19 39.35 32.15
N ALA A 661 11.49 38.05 32.25
CA ALA A 661 12.28 37.52 33.35
C ALA A 661 13.77 37.86 33.20
N ASP A 662 14.42 38.32 34.27
CA ASP A 662 15.86 38.63 34.27
C ASP A 662 16.75 37.39 34.17
N GLU A 663 16.32 36.30 34.80
CA GLU A 663 17.04 35.04 34.86
C GLU A 663 16.77 34.16 33.63
N VAL A 664 17.74 33.34 33.25
CA VAL A 664 17.52 32.27 32.27
C VAL A 664 16.70 31.19 32.95
N LEU A 665 15.45 31.02 32.53
CA LEU A 665 14.53 30.05 33.12
C LEU A 665 14.85 28.65 32.58
N ASP A 666 14.59 27.60 33.34
CA ASP A 666 14.55 26.24 32.79
C ASP A 666 13.30 26.05 31.91
N ASN A 667 13.31 25.01 31.09
CA ASN A 667 12.25 24.75 30.11
C ASN A 667 10.85 24.62 30.75
N GLN A 668 10.74 24.00 31.92
CA GLN A 668 9.46 23.78 32.59
C GLN A 668 8.94 25.09 33.20
N THR A 669 9.80 25.84 33.89
CA THR A 669 9.43 27.11 34.49
C THR A 669 9.09 28.16 33.44
N PHE A 670 9.85 28.24 32.35
CA PHE A 670 9.56 29.13 31.21
C PHE A 670 8.15 28.87 30.67
N ARG A 671 7.84 27.60 30.36
CA ARG A 671 6.52 27.20 29.84
C ARG A 671 5.40 27.50 30.81
N GLY A 672 5.58 27.17 32.09
CA GLY A 672 4.55 27.42 33.11
C GLY A 672 4.26 28.91 33.28
N ARG A 673 5.28 29.77 33.31
CA ARG A 673 5.07 31.23 33.43
C ARG A 673 4.48 31.83 32.16
N TRP A 674 4.91 31.36 30.98
CA TRP A 674 4.32 31.77 29.71
C TRP A 674 2.82 31.39 29.65
N ALA A 675 2.47 30.16 30.04
CA ALA A 675 1.07 29.71 30.16
C ALA A 675 0.26 30.58 31.13
N GLY A 676 0.86 30.93 32.28
CA GLY A 676 0.23 31.81 33.27
C GLY A 676 -0.06 33.22 32.75
N TRP A 677 0.85 33.78 31.96
CA TRP A 677 0.67 35.08 31.30
C TRP A 677 -0.40 35.04 30.21
N MET A 678 -0.38 34.02 29.34
CA MET A 678 -1.38 33.84 28.29
C MET A 678 -2.80 33.71 28.84
N ASN A 679 -2.97 32.96 29.94
CA ASN A 679 -4.28 32.80 30.58
C ASN A 679 -4.86 34.13 31.09
N THR A 680 -4.03 35.08 31.49
CA THR A 680 -4.50 36.41 31.93
C THR A 680 -4.74 37.39 30.79
N ALA A 681 -4.01 37.25 29.67
CA ALA A 681 -4.14 38.15 28.53
C ALA A 681 -5.40 37.88 27.68
N ILE A 682 -5.98 36.67 27.74
CA ILE A 682 -7.08 36.23 26.86
C ILE A 682 -8.48 36.34 27.52
N GLU A 683 -8.57 36.68 28.82
CA GLU A 683 -9.83 36.63 29.59
C GLU A 683 -10.89 37.71 29.25
N TYR A 684 -10.72 38.52 28.20
CA TYR A 684 -11.53 39.75 27.99
C TYR A 684 -12.31 39.93 26.68
N ASP A 685 -12.38 38.95 25.78
CA ASP A 685 -13.27 39.04 24.60
C ASP A 685 -14.36 37.96 24.60
N ASP A 686 -15.60 38.39 24.38
CA ASP A 686 -16.86 37.67 24.60
C ASP A 686 -16.83 36.18 24.16
N GLY A 687 -16.74 35.27 25.13
CA GLY A 687 -17.22 33.89 24.99
C GLY A 687 -16.41 32.94 24.10
N ILE A 688 -15.22 33.31 23.63
CA ILE A 688 -14.30 32.34 23.01
C ILE A 688 -13.60 31.57 24.13
N TYR A 689 -14.24 30.49 24.57
CA TYR A 689 -13.60 29.51 25.44
C TYR A 689 -12.35 28.97 24.74
N VAL A 690 -11.19 29.31 25.28
CA VAL A 690 -9.87 28.75 24.94
C VAL A 690 -9.74 27.30 25.48
N SER A 691 -10.80 26.50 25.40
CA SER A 691 -10.73 25.07 25.72
C SER A 691 -10.14 24.24 24.58
N ASN A 692 -9.89 24.85 23.41
CA ASN A 692 -9.44 24.17 22.21
C ASN A 692 -8.19 24.81 21.57
N PHE A 693 -7.20 25.22 22.35
CA PHE A 693 -5.82 25.10 21.86
C PHE A 693 -5.46 23.61 21.80
N ASN A 694 -6.09 22.89 20.87
CA ASN A 694 -5.55 21.63 20.36
C ASN A 694 -4.47 21.99 19.33
N VAL A 695 -3.48 22.79 19.73
CA VAL A 695 -2.24 22.90 18.97
C VAL A 695 -1.79 21.47 18.74
N VAL A 696 -1.64 21.11 17.47
CA VAL A 696 -1.53 19.72 17.09
C VAL A 696 -0.37 19.07 17.85
N ASN A 697 -0.72 17.99 18.53
CA ASN A 697 0.12 17.25 19.46
C ASN A 697 1.23 16.51 18.70
N PHE A 698 2.26 17.23 18.25
CA PHE A 698 3.35 16.65 17.49
C PHE A 698 4.75 16.82 18.11
N ASN A 699 4.87 17.31 19.35
CA ASN A 699 6.06 17.14 20.20
C ASN A 699 5.79 17.76 21.59
N ASP A 700 5.37 16.98 22.61
CA ASP A 700 5.53 17.17 24.08
C ASP A 700 5.53 18.61 24.71
N LEU A 701 5.00 19.65 24.06
CA LEU A 701 5.36 21.03 24.38
C LEU A 701 4.18 22.00 24.17
N LEU A 702 3.08 21.78 24.88
CA LEU A 702 2.07 22.83 25.03
C LEU A 702 2.19 23.57 26.37
N PRO A 703 1.86 24.87 26.41
CA PRO A 703 1.46 25.55 27.65
C PRO A 703 0.34 24.81 28.40
N SER A 704 -0.52 24.04 27.71
CA SER A 704 -1.58 23.22 28.33
C SER A 704 -1.08 21.95 29.01
N ASP A 705 0.13 21.48 28.72
CA ASP A 705 0.74 20.30 29.36
C ASP A 705 1.51 20.66 30.64
N VAL A 706 1.68 21.96 30.92
CA VAL A 706 2.40 22.49 32.06
C VAL A 706 1.46 23.34 32.91
N ALA A 707 1.39 23.07 34.22
CA ALA A 707 0.55 23.87 35.11
C ALA A 707 0.93 25.37 35.01
N PRO A 708 -0.03 26.27 34.78
CA PRO A 708 0.24 27.70 34.66
C PRO A 708 0.82 28.24 35.96
N ILE A 709 1.90 29.02 35.86
CA ILE A 709 2.61 29.63 36.99
C ILE A 709 2.24 31.12 37.03
N PRO A 710 1.72 31.64 38.16
CA PRO A 710 1.37 33.05 38.32
C PRO A 710 2.59 33.98 38.24
N PRO A 711 2.40 35.31 38.11
CA PRO A 711 3.52 36.24 38.12
C PRO A 711 4.25 36.19 39.47
N PRO A 712 5.55 36.53 39.51
CA PRO A 712 6.29 36.66 40.77
C PRO A 712 5.60 37.63 41.74
N ASP A 713 5.79 37.42 43.05
CA ASP A 713 5.21 38.27 44.09
C ASP A 713 5.57 39.75 43.89
N GLY A 714 4.55 40.62 43.90
CA GLY A 714 4.72 42.07 43.71
C GLY A 714 4.73 42.54 42.26
N CYS A 715 4.40 41.67 41.32
CA CYS A 715 4.42 41.92 39.89
C CYS A 715 3.07 41.51 39.27
N VAL A 716 2.60 42.25 38.25
CA VAL A 716 1.35 41.95 37.54
C VAL A 716 1.67 41.82 36.06
N TRP A 717 1.13 40.78 35.43
CA TRP A 717 1.20 40.61 33.99
C TRP A 717 0.65 41.83 33.27
N TYR A 718 1.32 42.26 32.19
CA TYR A 718 0.80 43.31 31.34
C TYR A 718 -0.42 42.81 30.55
N ASP A 719 -1.50 43.61 30.51
CA ASP A 719 -2.85 43.20 30.12
C ASP A 719 -3.50 44.10 29.05
N GLU A 720 -2.75 44.67 28.11
CA GLU A 720 -3.41 45.34 26.97
C GLU A 720 -4.15 44.32 26.09
N PRO A 721 -5.40 44.63 25.68
CA PRO A 721 -6.23 43.70 24.92
C PRO A 721 -5.55 43.33 23.61
N LEU A 722 -5.38 42.03 23.43
CA LEU A 722 -4.98 41.46 22.15
C LEU A 722 -6.18 41.66 21.20
N GLU A 723 -6.09 42.60 20.26
CA GLU A 723 -6.96 42.56 19.08
C GLU A 723 -6.56 41.34 18.23
N ILE A 724 -6.99 40.16 18.65
CA ILE A 724 -6.88 38.92 17.88
C ILE A 724 -7.90 39.06 16.75
N ILE A 725 -7.43 39.40 15.55
CA ILE A 725 -8.28 39.30 14.37
C ILE A 725 -8.37 37.81 14.05
N VAL A 726 -9.41 37.16 14.57
CA VAL A 726 -9.89 35.91 14.00
C VAL A 726 -10.39 36.25 12.60
N LEU A 727 -9.59 35.98 11.58
CA LEU A 727 -10.07 36.02 10.20
C LEU A 727 -11.06 34.85 10.06
N GLU A 728 -12.35 35.16 10.11
CA GLU A 728 -13.46 34.22 9.82
C GLU A 728 -13.35 33.58 8.44
#